data_AF-A0A5A8DY06-F1
#
_entry.id   AF-A0A5A8DY06-F1
#
_cell.length_a   1.000
_cell.length_b   1.000
_cell.length_c   1.000
_cell.angle_alpha   90.00
_cell.angle_beta   90.00
_cell.angle_gamma   90.00
#
_symmetry.space_group_name_H-M   'P 1'
#
loop_
_entity.id
_entity.type
_entity.pdbx_description
1 polymer ?
#
loop_
_entity_poly.entity_id
_entity_poly.type
_entity_poly.pdbx_seq_one_letter_code
_entity_poly.pdbx_strand_id
1 'polypeptide(L)'
;MTDSAGGRWLPGFGKTVLLLAGVRVALAMMLPIPDCDETFNYWEPTHMTVYGRGMQTWEYSPDFMFRSYAYTWIHGALMELLRWFAVPKPAVFFALRAAIGCVSALADATLVHGAATRFGPGTASFALAAILTAAGPLQASVAYLPSSFTMTLFSLCTGLWLGGNGPMAVAAGAVGVLLGWPFAAVVIVPAGLCMVWDELRPVFVAPSARPGAKKLPCSYGVTGVAVLCVAGLVTSLLVLGVSVAVDRAFYGKLGVAILEIIKYNALGVGGDGSGADLYGTEPWWWYLANLGLNFNGWAVAALLSPWAVLAAASAALTHSRTAPGDLRGPVGRLAALARTGDLAASAAVSASVVGWVLLMSGRAHKEERFLFPAFPALCVAAGLTLEALSQAASGLLDGPAAPGAAPKDAAAEAPAGVGAGADADAGAPDAGSLAPPILNKRPALVAALCSAAMAASAALSASRVAGQTIMYGAPLRAWAHVWAITAAPGPAASQGVWTVIDQERSALGGQAAAQAVNLTQPDGSRLRRFGAHSDEPFGLRVCVGKEWYRFPAASFLPDATRPHAPGKAQPGSSWGAPPADPAARSGGPAVLGFLRSGFGGQLPQPFDVLGNRTSATLPNFNDVNAEEADRYVPEEACDVIVDLALPEAHAAAGGHTAEPWIADARAGGAQARWEVAWSSRFAHADTTPRIWRLFWVPGASSARVSWGEYLVLRRKRSTAVAGAGQSGQAAGGAGQAPSRAGARAVEERAEDL
;
A
#
# COMPACT_ATOMS: atom_id res chain seq x y z
N MET A 1 -2.52 5.63 30.49
CA MET A 1 -2.19 6.23 31.79
C MET A 1 -1.33 7.44 31.51
N THR A 2 -1.79 8.63 31.87
CA THR A 2 -0.98 9.86 31.78
C THR A 2 -0.15 9.93 33.05
N ASP A 3 1.14 9.62 32.96
CA ASP A 3 2.02 9.71 34.12
C ASP A 3 2.43 11.18 34.31
N SER A 4 2.05 11.71 35.48
CA SER A 4 2.01 13.14 35.83
C SER A 4 3.38 13.73 36.20
N ALA A 5 4.46 13.24 35.59
CA ALA A 5 5.79 13.83 35.70
C ALA A 5 6.49 13.83 34.34
N GLY A 6 6.16 14.82 33.50
CA GLY A 6 6.74 14.99 32.15
C GLY A 6 6.05 14.17 31.03
N GLY A 7 4.81 13.71 31.28
CA GLY A 7 4.08 12.71 30.51
C GLY A 7 4.03 12.90 28.99
N ARG A 8 4.73 12.03 28.27
CA ARG A 8 4.58 11.84 26.82
C ARG A 8 3.26 11.15 26.55
N TRP A 9 2.55 11.62 25.52
CA TRP A 9 1.22 11.12 25.17
C TRP A 9 1.31 9.76 24.47
N LEU A 10 0.84 8.71 25.15
CA LEU A 10 0.60 7.39 24.56
C LEU A 10 -0.84 6.95 24.86
N PRO A 11 -1.72 6.87 23.84
CA PRO A 11 -3.07 6.35 24.02
C PRO A 11 -3.05 4.88 24.45
N GLY A 12 -4.09 4.44 25.15
CA GLY A 12 -4.31 3.01 25.37
C GLY A 12 -4.57 2.27 24.05
N PHE A 13 -4.34 0.96 24.02
CA PHE A 13 -4.40 0.12 22.81
C PHE A 13 -5.62 0.38 21.91
N GLY A 14 -6.84 0.33 22.47
CA GLY A 14 -8.06 0.58 21.69
C GLY A 14 -8.12 1.98 21.07
N LYS A 15 -7.63 3.01 21.77
CA LYS A 15 -7.54 4.38 21.23
C LYS A 15 -6.47 4.49 20.13
N THR A 16 -5.35 3.78 20.29
CA THR A 16 -4.31 3.69 19.26
C THR A 16 -4.87 3.04 17.98
N VAL A 17 -5.62 1.94 18.11
CA VAL A 17 -6.28 1.28 16.97
C VAL A 17 -7.27 2.22 16.28
N LEU A 18 -8.17 2.86 17.03
CA LEU A 18 -9.16 3.77 16.46
C LEU A 18 -8.52 4.97 15.73
N LEU A 19 -7.45 5.53 16.31
CA LEU A 19 -6.70 6.63 15.70
C LEU A 19 -6.06 6.21 14.37
N LEU A 20 -5.33 5.09 14.36
CA LEU A 20 -4.67 4.58 13.16
C LEU A 20 -5.68 4.16 12.09
N ALA A 21 -6.73 3.43 12.48
CA ALA A 21 -7.78 2.98 11.57
C ALA A 21 -8.53 4.16 10.95
N GLY A 22 -8.89 5.18 11.74
CA GLY A 22 -9.56 6.38 11.21
C GLY A 22 -8.77 7.09 10.12
N VAL A 23 -7.45 7.28 10.35
CA VAL A 23 -6.56 7.86 9.33
C VAL A 23 -6.47 6.97 8.09
N ARG A 24 -6.32 5.65 8.27
CA ARG A 24 -6.14 4.71 7.15
C ARG A 24 -7.41 4.51 6.33
N VAL A 25 -8.58 4.52 6.95
CA VAL A 25 -9.85 4.49 6.21
C VAL A 25 -9.99 5.75 5.36
N ALA A 26 -9.65 6.94 5.87
CA ALA A 26 -9.65 8.15 5.06
C ALA A 26 -8.67 8.06 3.88
N LEU A 27 -7.44 7.58 4.13
CA LEU A 27 -6.43 7.39 3.09
C LEU A 27 -6.82 6.35 2.04
N ALA A 28 -7.49 5.26 2.44
CA ALA A 28 -7.98 4.23 1.53
C ALA A 28 -8.95 4.78 0.47
N MET A 29 -9.69 5.85 0.80
CA MET A 29 -10.62 6.54 -0.09
C MET A 29 -9.95 7.59 -0.98
N MET A 30 -8.85 8.18 -0.52
CA MET A 30 -8.25 9.38 -1.16
C MET A 30 -7.00 9.08 -1.98
N LEU A 31 -6.19 8.09 -1.57
CA LEU A 31 -4.89 7.87 -2.19
C LEU A 31 -5.02 7.20 -3.56
N PRO A 32 -4.32 7.71 -4.59
CA PRO A 32 -4.24 7.02 -5.89
C PRO A 32 -3.45 5.71 -5.75
N ILE A 33 -3.59 4.83 -6.75
CA ILE A 33 -2.74 3.64 -6.89
C ILE A 33 -1.49 4.05 -7.69
N PRO A 34 -0.30 4.09 -7.08
CA PRO A 34 0.93 4.45 -7.78
C PRO A 34 1.54 3.27 -8.55
N ASP A 35 1.07 2.04 -8.28
CA ASP A 35 1.71 0.80 -8.65
C ASP A 35 0.81 -0.05 -9.55
N CYS A 36 1.32 -0.45 -10.72
CA CYS A 36 0.57 -1.27 -11.67
C CYS A 36 0.35 -2.71 -11.18
N ASP A 37 1.22 -3.24 -10.32
CA ASP A 37 1.05 -4.59 -9.77
C ASP A 37 -0.18 -4.66 -8.88
N GLU A 38 -0.45 -3.61 -8.11
CA GLU A 38 -1.66 -3.52 -7.29
C GLU A 38 -2.90 -3.80 -8.15
N THR A 39 -2.96 -3.20 -9.33
CA THR A 39 -4.05 -3.35 -10.29
C THR A 39 -4.04 -4.71 -10.99
N PHE A 40 -3.01 -4.99 -11.78
CA PHE A 40 -3.04 -6.10 -12.74
C PHE A 40 -2.55 -7.42 -12.17
N ASN A 41 -1.73 -7.38 -11.10
CA ASN A 41 -1.26 -8.58 -10.42
C ASN A 41 -2.10 -8.93 -9.18
N TYR A 42 -2.97 -8.05 -8.66
CA TYR A 42 -3.79 -8.39 -7.49
C TYR A 42 -5.28 -8.09 -7.67
N TRP A 43 -5.69 -6.86 -8.01
CA TRP A 43 -7.11 -6.55 -8.21
C TRP A 43 -7.76 -7.37 -9.32
N GLU A 44 -7.14 -7.42 -10.51
CA GLU A 44 -7.68 -8.12 -11.68
C GLU A 44 -7.77 -9.66 -11.47
N PRO A 45 -6.72 -10.35 -10.95
CA PRO A 45 -6.83 -11.76 -10.59
C PRO A 45 -7.84 -12.03 -9.47
N THR A 46 -7.93 -11.15 -8.45
CA THR A 46 -8.94 -11.32 -7.40
C THR A 46 -10.35 -11.17 -7.98
N HIS A 47 -10.57 -10.18 -8.84
CA HIS A 47 -11.82 -9.99 -9.57
C HIS A 47 -12.14 -11.22 -10.45
N MET A 48 -11.13 -11.84 -11.08
CA MET A 48 -11.31 -13.12 -11.80
C MET A 48 -11.79 -14.25 -10.89
N THR A 49 -11.21 -14.41 -9.71
CA THR A 49 -11.62 -15.48 -8.77
C THR A 49 -13.01 -15.26 -8.16
N VAL A 50 -13.44 -14.01 -8.01
CA VAL A 50 -14.73 -13.65 -7.40
C VAL A 50 -15.81 -13.55 -8.49
N TYR A 51 -15.63 -12.68 -9.47
CA TYR A 51 -16.64 -12.35 -10.50
C TYR A 51 -16.51 -13.18 -11.78
N GLY A 52 -15.45 -13.98 -11.93
CA GLY A 52 -15.26 -14.87 -13.08
C GLY A 52 -14.75 -14.20 -14.35
N ARG A 53 -14.30 -12.94 -14.26
CA ARG A 53 -13.68 -12.16 -15.34
C ARG A 53 -12.54 -11.31 -14.80
N GLY A 54 -11.57 -10.97 -15.62
CA GLY A 54 -10.47 -10.08 -15.24
C GLY A 54 -9.33 -10.16 -16.24
N MET A 55 -8.27 -9.41 -15.97
CA MET A 55 -7.03 -9.43 -16.74
C MET A 55 -5.96 -10.30 -16.07
N GLN A 56 -5.28 -11.10 -16.89
CA GLN A 56 -4.16 -11.96 -16.55
C GLN A 56 -2.86 -11.31 -17.02
N THR A 57 -1.85 -11.31 -16.16
CA THR A 57 -0.46 -11.08 -16.51
C THR A 57 0.25 -12.41 -16.73
N TRP A 58 1.39 -12.40 -17.41
CA TRP A 58 2.22 -13.59 -17.61
C TRP A 58 2.61 -14.28 -16.29
N GLU A 59 2.75 -13.52 -15.21
CA GLU A 59 3.09 -14.05 -13.87
C GLU A 59 2.02 -15.00 -13.31
N TYR A 60 0.76 -14.83 -13.74
CA TYR A 60 -0.36 -15.73 -13.46
C TYR A 60 -0.60 -16.77 -14.55
N SER A 61 0.22 -16.82 -15.61
CA SER A 61 0.17 -17.90 -16.59
C SER A 61 0.60 -19.21 -15.91
N PRO A 62 -0.10 -20.34 -16.17
CA PRO A 62 0.36 -21.64 -15.74
C PRO A 62 1.78 -21.96 -16.20
N ASP A 63 2.29 -21.38 -17.29
CA ASP A 63 3.66 -21.68 -17.73
C ASP A 63 4.73 -21.24 -16.73
N PHE A 64 4.54 -20.07 -16.10
CA PHE A 64 5.51 -19.43 -15.20
C PHE A 64 5.17 -19.59 -13.71
N MET A 65 3.91 -19.39 -13.31
CA MET A 65 3.43 -19.51 -11.93
C MET A 65 4.20 -18.66 -10.89
N PHE A 66 4.52 -17.41 -11.18
CA PHE A 66 5.27 -16.56 -10.24
C PHE A 66 4.45 -15.97 -9.11
N ARG A 67 3.11 -15.97 -9.22
CA ARG A 67 2.21 -15.46 -8.19
C ARG A 67 1.34 -16.56 -7.62
N SER A 68 1.14 -16.55 -6.31
CA SER A 68 0.24 -17.51 -5.66
C SER A 68 -1.19 -16.99 -5.68
N TYR A 69 -2.14 -17.80 -6.17
CA TYR A 69 -3.57 -17.51 -6.02
C TYR A 69 -4.02 -17.60 -4.56
N ALA A 70 -3.23 -18.18 -3.66
CA ALA A 70 -3.52 -18.15 -2.23
C ALA A 70 -3.61 -16.73 -1.67
N TYR A 71 -2.75 -15.82 -2.17
CA TYR A 71 -2.76 -14.42 -1.74
C TYR A 71 -4.02 -13.68 -2.20
N THR A 72 -4.46 -13.91 -3.44
CA THR A 72 -5.69 -13.30 -3.97
C THR A 72 -6.94 -13.93 -3.38
N TRP A 73 -6.91 -15.24 -3.09
CA TRP A 73 -8.02 -15.97 -2.48
C TRP A 73 -8.38 -15.47 -1.07
N ILE A 74 -7.38 -15.19 -0.22
CA ILE A 74 -7.66 -14.68 1.14
C ILE A 74 -8.32 -13.30 1.14
N HIS A 75 -7.95 -12.41 0.21
CA HIS A 75 -8.53 -11.08 0.07
C HIS A 75 -9.87 -11.12 -0.68
N GLY A 76 -10.01 -12.07 -1.60
CA GLY A 76 -11.24 -12.37 -2.31
C GLY A 76 -12.39 -12.77 -1.38
N ALA A 77 -12.11 -13.34 -0.20
CA ALA A 77 -13.14 -13.68 0.78
C ALA A 77 -13.99 -12.48 1.23
N LEU A 78 -13.38 -11.31 1.43
CA LEU A 78 -14.12 -10.08 1.76
C LEU A 78 -14.92 -9.57 0.56
N MET A 79 -14.32 -9.58 -0.63
CA MET A 79 -15.01 -9.17 -1.85
C MET A 79 -16.24 -10.04 -2.13
N GLU A 80 -16.10 -11.35 -1.91
CA GLU A 80 -17.16 -12.33 -2.00
C GLU A 80 -18.29 -12.02 -0.99
N LEU A 81 -17.93 -11.81 0.29
CA LEU A 81 -18.90 -11.44 1.31
C LEU A 81 -19.71 -10.20 0.91
N LEU A 82 -19.05 -9.16 0.41
CA LEU A 82 -19.71 -7.91 -0.01
C LEU A 82 -20.57 -8.11 -1.28
N ARG A 83 -20.16 -9.01 -2.18
CA ARG A 83 -20.94 -9.39 -3.36
C ARG A 83 -22.28 -10.02 -2.99
N TRP A 84 -22.34 -10.82 -1.92
CA TRP A 84 -23.61 -11.39 -1.42
C TRP A 84 -24.62 -10.33 -0.97
N PHE A 85 -24.14 -9.15 -0.57
CA PHE A 85 -24.97 -8.00 -0.22
C PHE A 85 -25.23 -7.06 -1.41
N ALA A 86 -24.89 -7.48 -2.64
CA ALA A 86 -25.01 -6.66 -3.85
C ALA A 86 -24.33 -5.27 -3.69
N VAL A 87 -23.18 -5.21 -3.03
CA VAL A 87 -22.38 -3.99 -2.96
C VAL A 87 -21.77 -3.71 -4.35
N PRO A 88 -21.88 -2.49 -4.90
CA PRO A 88 -21.29 -2.16 -6.20
C PRO A 88 -19.78 -2.36 -6.22
N LYS A 89 -19.22 -2.80 -7.36
CA LYS A 89 -17.78 -3.11 -7.50
C LYS A 89 -16.83 -1.97 -7.08
N PRO A 90 -17.09 -0.69 -7.42
CA PRO A 90 -16.27 0.41 -6.91
C PRO A 90 -16.27 0.50 -5.38
N ALA A 91 -17.41 0.28 -4.73
CA ALA A 91 -17.52 0.29 -3.27
C ALA A 91 -16.82 -0.94 -2.64
N VAL A 92 -16.85 -2.11 -3.29
CA VAL A 92 -16.08 -3.29 -2.88
C VAL A 92 -14.58 -3.01 -2.86
N PHE A 93 -14.08 -2.30 -3.87
CA PHE A 93 -12.67 -1.90 -3.94
C PHE A 93 -12.26 -1.03 -2.74
N PHE A 94 -13.02 0.03 -2.46
CA PHE A 94 -12.72 0.92 -1.34
C PHE A 94 -12.89 0.23 0.01
N ALA A 95 -13.87 -0.67 0.14
CA ALA A 95 -14.08 -1.47 1.34
C ALA A 95 -12.92 -2.42 1.62
N LEU A 96 -12.36 -3.09 0.60
CA LEU A 96 -11.18 -3.94 0.79
C LEU A 96 -9.94 -3.13 1.17
N ARG A 97 -9.68 -1.97 0.55
CA ARG A 97 -8.58 -1.07 0.97
C ARG A 97 -8.75 -0.61 2.42
N ALA A 98 -9.96 -0.23 2.81
CA ALA A 98 -10.27 0.15 4.18
C ALA A 98 -10.05 -1.01 5.16
N ALA A 99 -10.42 -2.24 4.78
CA ALA A 99 -10.19 -3.44 5.60
C ALA A 99 -8.69 -3.71 5.77
N ILE A 100 -7.89 -3.62 4.68
CA ILE A 100 -6.42 -3.72 4.73
C ILE A 100 -5.86 -2.66 5.70
N GLY A 101 -6.32 -1.41 5.59
CA GLY A 101 -5.95 -0.32 6.49
C GLY A 101 -6.27 -0.60 7.96
N CYS A 102 -7.44 -1.18 8.25
CA CYS A 102 -7.86 -1.57 9.60
C CYS A 102 -7.01 -2.73 10.17
N VAL A 103 -6.71 -3.76 9.37
CA VAL A 103 -5.84 -4.87 9.79
C VAL A 103 -4.43 -4.37 10.06
N SER A 104 -3.93 -3.50 9.18
CA SER A 104 -2.66 -2.81 9.37
C SER A 104 -2.65 -1.99 10.67
N ALA A 105 -3.75 -1.29 10.99
CA ALA A 105 -3.86 -0.47 12.21
C ALA A 105 -3.79 -1.32 13.49
N LEU A 106 -4.36 -2.52 13.48
CA LEU A 106 -4.26 -3.47 14.60
C LEU A 106 -2.82 -3.98 14.79
N ALA A 107 -2.13 -4.30 13.69
CA ALA A 107 -0.74 -4.74 13.74
C ALA A 107 0.18 -3.64 14.27
N ASP A 108 0.02 -2.40 13.81
CA ASP A 108 0.82 -1.27 14.28
C ASP A 108 0.49 -0.83 15.71
N ALA A 109 -0.76 -0.97 16.15
CA ALA A 109 -1.08 -0.81 17.58
C ALA A 109 -0.36 -1.86 18.42
N THR A 110 -0.28 -3.11 17.94
CA THR A 110 0.49 -4.18 18.61
C THR A 110 1.98 -3.84 18.64
N LEU A 111 2.54 -3.32 17.54
CA LEU A 111 3.91 -2.82 17.46
C LEU A 111 4.20 -1.74 18.51
N VAL A 112 3.36 -0.70 18.56
CA VAL A 112 3.54 0.45 19.46
C VAL A 112 3.45 0.03 20.92
N HIS A 113 2.48 -0.81 21.28
CA HIS A 113 2.30 -1.27 22.67
C HIS A 113 3.35 -2.33 23.06
N GLY A 114 3.81 -3.16 22.12
CA GLY A 114 4.98 -4.02 22.31
C GLY A 114 6.24 -3.20 22.59
N ALA A 115 6.51 -2.16 21.79
CA ALA A 115 7.61 -1.23 22.02
C ALA A 115 7.47 -0.49 23.36
N ALA A 116 6.26 -0.12 23.77
CA ALA A 116 6.01 0.50 25.08
C ALA A 116 6.38 -0.45 26.24
N THR A 117 6.10 -1.74 26.07
CA THR A 117 6.40 -2.78 27.05
C THR A 117 7.90 -3.05 27.16
N ARG A 118 8.62 -3.12 26.03
CA ARG A 118 10.05 -3.50 26.01
C ARG A 118 11.01 -2.31 26.18
N PHE A 119 10.68 -1.15 25.64
CA PHE A 119 11.56 0.03 25.61
C PHE A 119 11.02 1.22 26.42
N GLY A 120 9.75 1.18 26.83
CA GLY A 120 9.09 2.24 27.56
C GLY A 120 8.23 3.16 26.69
N PRO A 121 7.35 3.96 27.33
CA PRO A 121 6.34 4.78 26.63
C PRO A 121 6.93 5.90 25.77
N GLY A 122 8.15 6.37 26.06
CA GLY A 122 8.83 7.41 25.29
C GLY A 122 9.15 6.98 23.87
N THR A 123 9.84 5.83 23.72
CA THR A 123 10.12 5.20 22.42
C THR A 123 8.83 4.88 21.65
N ALA A 124 7.83 4.33 22.33
CA ALA A 124 6.54 4.01 21.72
C ALA A 124 5.79 5.23 21.20
N SER A 125 5.82 6.35 21.94
CA SER A 125 5.17 7.60 21.53
C SER A 125 5.79 8.16 20.24
N PHE A 126 7.12 8.13 20.14
CA PHE A 126 7.80 8.53 18.91
C PHE A 126 7.55 7.57 17.75
N ALA A 127 7.53 6.26 18.00
CA ALA A 127 7.20 5.27 16.98
C ALA A 127 5.78 5.48 16.44
N LEU A 128 4.79 5.69 17.32
CA LEU A 128 3.42 6.02 16.94
C LEU A 128 3.36 7.31 16.11
N ALA A 129 4.10 8.34 16.52
CA ALA A 129 4.16 9.57 15.77
C ALA A 129 4.81 9.38 14.38
N ALA A 130 5.87 8.58 14.26
CA ALA A 130 6.45 8.24 12.97
C ALA A 130 5.43 7.53 12.06
N ILE A 131 4.68 6.56 12.58
CA ILE A 131 3.62 5.85 11.84
C ILE A 131 2.53 6.82 11.33
N LEU A 132 2.12 7.78 12.17
CA LEU A 132 1.06 8.74 11.85
C LEU A 132 1.50 9.89 10.94
N THR A 133 2.80 10.18 10.86
CA THR A 133 3.31 11.40 10.23
C THR A 133 4.32 11.16 9.12
N ALA A 134 4.81 9.94 8.90
CA ALA A 134 5.63 9.59 7.74
C ALA A 134 4.73 9.21 6.55
N ALA A 135 5.00 9.77 5.37
CA ALA A 135 4.21 9.51 4.17
C ALA A 135 4.27 8.02 3.75
N GLY A 136 5.41 7.36 3.92
CA GLY A 136 5.62 5.97 3.53
C GLY A 136 4.66 4.99 4.21
N PRO A 137 4.67 4.86 5.56
CA PRO A 137 3.76 3.98 6.29
C PRO A 137 2.28 4.27 6.00
N LEU A 138 1.92 5.55 5.87
CA LEU A 138 0.54 5.96 5.55
C LEU A 138 0.10 5.42 4.18
N GLN A 139 0.92 5.58 3.14
CA GLN A 139 0.63 5.08 1.79
C GLN A 139 0.66 3.55 1.72
N ALA A 140 1.69 2.93 2.28
CA ALA A 140 1.86 1.48 2.25
C ALA A 140 0.73 0.74 3.00
N SER A 141 0.20 1.32 4.07
CA SER A 141 -0.78 0.65 4.95
C SER A 141 -2.15 0.36 4.33
N VAL A 142 -2.46 0.94 3.17
CA VAL A 142 -3.73 0.75 2.45
C VAL A 142 -3.56 0.15 1.06
N ALA A 143 -2.33 -0.12 0.64
CA ALA A 143 -2.04 -0.69 -0.67
C ALA A 143 -2.26 -2.21 -0.67
N TYR A 144 -2.95 -2.70 -1.69
CA TYR A 144 -3.19 -4.13 -1.89
C TYR A 144 -1.99 -4.79 -2.59
N LEU A 145 -0.87 -4.87 -1.86
CA LEU A 145 0.40 -5.40 -2.33
C LEU A 145 0.97 -6.41 -1.31
N PRO A 146 1.65 -7.49 -1.76
CA PRO A 146 2.28 -8.43 -0.84
C PRO A 146 3.37 -7.80 0.02
N SER A 147 4.02 -6.73 -0.43
CA SER A 147 4.96 -5.95 0.38
C SER A 147 4.26 -5.24 1.54
N SER A 148 3.07 -4.67 1.34
CA SER A 148 2.23 -4.07 2.37
C SER A 148 1.65 -5.10 3.34
N PHE A 149 1.25 -6.27 2.82
CA PHE A 149 0.87 -7.41 3.64
C PHE A 149 2.03 -7.87 4.52
N THR A 150 3.22 -8.04 3.94
CA THR A 150 4.44 -8.41 4.68
C THR A 150 4.80 -7.37 5.73
N MET A 151 4.73 -6.08 5.40
CA MET A 151 4.91 -4.98 6.35
C MET A 151 3.97 -5.10 7.54
N THR A 152 2.69 -5.35 7.29
CA THR A 152 1.66 -5.50 8.33
C THR A 152 1.96 -6.71 9.24
N LEU A 153 2.35 -7.84 8.64
CA LEU A 153 2.73 -9.05 9.38
C LEU A 153 4.05 -8.84 10.15
N PHE A 154 4.96 -8.00 9.66
CA PHE A 154 6.20 -7.64 10.36
C PHE A 154 5.97 -6.64 11.49
N SER A 155 5.01 -5.73 11.38
CA SER A 155 4.51 -4.93 12.51
C SER A 155 3.95 -5.82 13.60
N LEU A 156 3.11 -6.79 13.23
CA LEU A 156 2.55 -7.77 14.17
C LEU A 156 3.64 -8.64 14.81
N CYS A 157 4.55 -9.20 14.00
CA CYS A 157 5.70 -9.99 14.46
C CYS A 157 6.55 -9.20 15.46
N THR A 158 6.95 -7.99 15.11
CA THR A 158 7.80 -7.16 15.96
C THR A 158 7.06 -6.74 17.24
N GLY A 159 5.78 -6.38 17.14
CA GLY A 159 4.96 -6.06 18.31
C GLY A 159 4.77 -7.21 19.28
N LEU A 160 4.46 -8.41 18.77
CA LEU A 160 4.32 -9.62 19.58
C LEU A 160 5.65 -10.03 20.22
N TRP A 161 6.75 -9.95 19.48
CA TRP A 161 8.09 -10.21 20.02
C TRP A 161 8.42 -9.26 21.18
N LEU A 162 8.27 -7.95 20.96
CA LEU A 162 8.55 -6.95 22.00
C LEU A 162 7.59 -7.09 23.20
N GLY A 163 6.36 -7.54 22.97
CA GLY A 163 5.38 -7.88 24.01
C GLY A 163 5.63 -9.21 24.73
N GLY A 164 6.64 -9.99 24.32
CA GLY A 164 7.02 -11.27 24.95
C GLY A 164 6.29 -12.52 24.43
N ASN A 165 5.53 -12.42 23.33
CA ASN A 165 4.88 -13.56 22.68
C ASN A 165 5.68 -14.03 21.46
N GLY A 166 6.83 -14.67 21.72
CA GLY A 166 7.74 -15.18 20.68
C GLY A 166 7.11 -16.18 19.70
N PRO A 167 6.34 -17.19 20.13
CA PRO A 167 5.76 -18.18 19.21
C PRO A 167 4.82 -17.56 18.18
N MET A 168 3.93 -16.65 18.61
CA MET A 168 3.04 -15.95 17.69
C MET A 168 3.79 -14.93 16.82
N ALA A 169 4.87 -14.34 17.32
CA ALA A 169 5.73 -13.47 16.52
C ALA A 169 6.37 -14.25 15.35
N VAL A 170 6.95 -15.42 15.63
CA VAL A 170 7.53 -16.32 14.61
C VAL A 170 6.46 -16.75 13.61
N ALA A 171 5.26 -17.11 14.07
CA ALA A 171 4.15 -17.46 13.19
C ALA A 171 3.75 -16.30 12.25
N ALA A 172 3.60 -15.08 12.77
CA ALA A 172 3.31 -13.89 11.96
C ALA A 172 4.42 -13.60 10.94
N GLY A 173 5.69 -13.70 11.35
CA GLY A 173 6.83 -13.56 10.45
C GLY A 173 6.82 -14.59 9.32
N ALA A 174 6.54 -15.86 9.63
CA ALA A 174 6.46 -16.94 8.65
C ALA A 174 5.33 -16.73 7.64
N VAL A 175 4.14 -16.32 8.08
CA VAL A 175 3.01 -15.99 7.18
C VAL A 175 3.38 -14.82 6.26
N GLY A 176 4.00 -13.76 6.79
CA GLY A 176 4.42 -12.60 5.99
C GLY A 176 5.44 -12.96 4.90
N VAL A 177 6.42 -13.82 5.23
CA VAL A 177 7.45 -14.26 4.28
C VAL A 177 6.88 -15.21 3.23
N LEU A 178 6.09 -16.20 3.63
CA LEU A 178 5.65 -17.27 2.74
C LEU A 178 4.47 -16.82 1.86
N LEU A 179 3.49 -16.10 2.41
CA LEU A 179 2.32 -15.68 1.63
C LEU A 179 2.49 -14.29 1.02
N GLY A 180 3.29 -13.42 1.64
CA GLY A 180 3.54 -12.05 1.18
C GLY A 180 4.76 -11.97 0.27
N TRP A 181 5.94 -11.84 0.86
CA TRP A 181 7.16 -11.61 0.09
C TRP A 181 8.37 -12.37 0.67
N PRO A 182 8.85 -13.43 -0.01
CA PRO A 182 9.86 -14.34 0.56
C PRO A 182 11.22 -13.66 0.80
N PHE A 183 11.57 -12.69 -0.03
CA PHE A 183 12.85 -11.99 0.06
C PHE A 183 12.95 -11.06 1.29
N ALA A 184 11.83 -10.77 1.95
CA ALA A 184 11.78 -9.90 3.12
C ALA A 184 12.20 -10.59 4.44
N ALA A 185 12.44 -11.91 4.43
CA ALA A 185 12.81 -12.67 5.63
C ALA A 185 13.99 -12.05 6.39
N VAL A 186 14.94 -11.45 5.68
CA VAL A 186 16.14 -10.81 6.25
C VAL A 186 15.78 -9.73 7.29
N VAL A 187 14.65 -9.02 7.13
CA VAL A 187 14.22 -7.96 8.06
C VAL A 187 13.94 -8.51 9.46
N ILE A 188 13.37 -9.72 9.57
CA ILE A 188 12.98 -10.31 10.86
C ILE A 188 14.03 -11.26 11.46
N VAL A 189 15.12 -11.55 10.73
CA VAL A 189 16.21 -12.40 11.24
C VAL A 189 16.82 -11.84 12.54
N PRO A 190 17.15 -10.54 12.67
CA PRO A 190 17.69 -10.01 13.92
C PRO A 190 16.72 -10.17 15.10
N ALA A 191 15.42 -9.96 14.88
CA ALA A 191 14.38 -10.20 15.89
C ALA A 191 14.34 -11.69 16.29
N GLY A 192 14.39 -12.60 15.32
CA GLY A 192 14.46 -14.05 15.56
C GLY A 192 15.66 -14.47 16.41
N LEU A 193 16.85 -13.96 16.09
CA LEU A 193 18.07 -14.21 16.88
C LEU A 193 17.93 -13.64 18.31
N CYS A 194 17.32 -12.47 18.46
CA CYS A 194 17.07 -11.90 19.78
C CYS A 194 16.04 -12.71 20.59
N MET A 195 15.01 -13.27 19.96
CA MET A 195 14.07 -14.18 20.62
C MET A 195 14.76 -15.44 21.14
N VAL A 196 15.63 -16.04 20.33
CA VAL A 196 16.45 -17.19 20.77
C VAL A 196 17.35 -16.79 21.94
N TRP A 197 17.96 -15.60 21.87
CA TRP A 197 18.75 -15.08 22.98
C TRP A 197 17.91 -14.86 24.25
N ASP A 198 16.67 -14.36 24.13
CA ASP A 198 15.76 -14.14 25.26
C ASP A 198 15.39 -15.44 25.99
N GLU A 199 15.29 -16.57 25.26
CA GLU A 199 15.04 -17.90 25.84
C GLU A 199 16.30 -18.51 26.49
N LEU A 200 17.47 -18.26 25.89
CA LEU A 200 18.74 -18.83 26.35
C LEU A 200 19.40 -18.02 27.48
N ARG A 201 19.21 -16.70 27.52
CA ARG A 201 19.85 -15.82 28.51
C ARG A 201 19.69 -16.25 29.97
N PRO A 202 18.55 -16.80 30.46
CA PRO A 202 18.40 -17.17 31.87
C PRO A 202 19.22 -18.42 32.25
N VAL A 203 19.68 -19.18 31.27
CA VAL A 203 20.57 -20.34 31.45
C VAL A 203 22.02 -19.87 31.66
N PHE A 204 22.45 -18.87 30.89
CA PHE A 204 23.84 -18.40 30.87
C PHE A 204 24.12 -17.31 31.91
N VAL A 205 23.16 -16.40 32.12
CA VAL A 205 23.29 -15.25 33.01
C VAL A 205 22.55 -15.54 34.31
N ALA A 206 23.23 -15.46 35.46
CA ALA A 206 22.60 -15.63 36.76
C ALA A 206 21.54 -14.51 36.97
N PRO A 207 20.37 -14.80 37.57
CA PRO A 207 19.37 -13.78 37.84
C PRO A 207 19.98 -12.67 38.72
N SER A 208 20.09 -11.46 38.16
CA SER A 208 20.80 -10.33 38.77
C SER A 208 20.18 -9.81 40.08
N ALA A 209 19.01 -10.32 40.49
CA ALA A 209 18.18 -9.62 41.47
C ALA A 209 18.12 -10.25 42.87
N ARG A 210 18.64 -11.46 43.13
CA ARG A 210 18.57 -12.05 44.50
C ARG A 210 19.81 -12.86 44.86
N PRO A 211 20.44 -12.60 46.02
CA PRO A 211 21.37 -13.55 46.63
C PRO A 211 20.63 -14.88 46.83
N GLY A 212 21.09 -15.95 46.18
CA GLY A 212 20.47 -17.28 46.25
C GLY A 212 19.57 -17.69 45.07
N ALA A 213 19.40 -16.86 44.03
CA ALA A 213 18.71 -17.28 42.81
C ALA A 213 19.54 -18.32 42.03
N LYS A 214 19.05 -19.55 41.95
CA LYS A 214 19.68 -20.62 41.18
C LYS A 214 19.51 -20.33 39.68
N LYS A 215 20.54 -20.64 38.89
CA LYS A 215 20.43 -20.68 37.42
C LYS A 215 19.30 -21.62 37.03
N LEU A 216 18.49 -21.23 36.04
CA LEU A 216 17.49 -22.12 35.49
C LEU A 216 18.18 -23.33 34.82
N PRO A 217 17.57 -24.52 34.87
CA PRO A 217 18.12 -25.69 34.20
C PRO A 217 18.19 -25.44 32.69
N CYS A 218 19.18 -26.03 32.03
CA CYS A 218 19.37 -25.94 30.58
C CYS A 218 18.11 -26.36 29.80
N SER A 219 17.33 -27.29 30.34
CA SER A 219 16.04 -27.72 29.79
C SER A 219 15.04 -26.58 29.58
N TYR A 220 15.06 -25.52 30.39
CA TYR A 220 14.15 -24.38 30.23
C TYR A 220 14.42 -23.62 28.92
N GLY A 221 15.66 -23.18 28.71
CA GLY A 221 16.03 -22.43 27.50
C GLY A 221 15.91 -23.28 26.23
N VAL A 222 16.28 -24.57 26.29
CA VAL A 222 16.11 -25.50 25.16
C VAL A 222 14.64 -25.69 24.82
N THR A 223 13.75 -25.79 25.82
CA THR A 223 12.30 -25.90 25.58
C THR A 223 11.75 -24.65 24.92
N GLY A 224 12.15 -23.46 25.38
CA GLY A 224 11.74 -22.18 24.77
C GLY A 224 12.13 -22.10 23.29
N VAL A 225 13.40 -22.38 22.97
CA VAL A 225 13.88 -22.41 21.58
C VAL A 225 13.14 -23.46 20.75
N ALA A 226 12.90 -24.65 21.31
CA ALA A 226 12.14 -25.69 20.63
C ALA A 226 10.71 -25.25 20.30
N VAL A 227 10.03 -24.55 21.22
CA VAL A 227 8.69 -23.99 20.98
C VAL A 227 8.71 -22.98 19.83
N LEU A 228 9.71 -22.10 19.77
CA LEU A 228 9.87 -21.15 18.66
C LEU A 228 10.06 -21.88 17.32
N CYS A 229 10.94 -22.88 17.27
CA CYS A 229 11.18 -23.69 16.07
C CYS A 229 9.94 -24.47 15.62
N VAL A 230 9.20 -25.07 16.57
CA VAL A 230 7.96 -25.80 16.29
C VAL A 230 6.89 -24.85 15.77
N ALA A 231 6.72 -23.67 16.38
CA ALA A 231 5.77 -22.66 15.92
C ALA A 231 6.07 -22.21 14.48
N GLY A 232 7.35 -21.94 14.17
CA GLY A 232 7.79 -21.59 12.83
C GLY A 232 7.58 -22.72 11.82
N LEU A 233 7.95 -23.96 12.17
CA LEU A 233 7.83 -25.12 11.30
C LEU A 233 6.35 -25.44 11.00
N VAL A 234 5.52 -25.53 12.03
CA VAL A 234 4.08 -25.83 11.89
C VAL A 234 3.40 -24.76 11.05
N THR A 235 3.65 -23.47 11.36
CA THR A 235 3.07 -22.38 10.58
C THR A 235 3.52 -22.42 9.12
N SER A 236 4.81 -22.67 8.87
CA SER A 236 5.36 -22.74 7.51
C SER A 236 4.76 -23.89 6.72
N LEU A 237 4.63 -25.08 7.32
CA LEU A 237 4.02 -26.24 6.67
C LEU A 237 2.54 -26.02 6.38
N LEU A 238 1.80 -25.37 7.29
CA LEU A 238 0.39 -25.05 7.07
C LEU A 238 0.21 -24.02 5.95
N VAL A 239 0.97 -22.93 5.97
CA VAL A 239 0.88 -21.87 4.95
C VAL A 239 1.29 -22.41 3.58
N LEU A 240 2.40 -23.15 3.49
CA LEU A 240 2.81 -23.79 2.24
C LEU A 240 1.81 -24.84 1.77
N GLY A 241 1.28 -25.65 2.68
CA GLY A 241 0.26 -26.66 2.35
C GLY A 241 -1.00 -26.02 1.76
N VAL A 242 -1.51 -24.95 2.38
CA VAL A 242 -2.65 -24.18 1.86
C VAL A 242 -2.30 -23.51 0.54
N SER A 243 -1.15 -22.86 0.45
CA SER A 243 -0.72 -22.17 -0.78
C SER A 243 -0.63 -23.13 -1.96
N VAL A 244 0.05 -24.27 -1.79
CA VAL A 244 0.17 -25.30 -2.84
C VAL A 244 -1.18 -25.91 -3.18
N ALA A 245 -2.07 -26.13 -2.21
CA ALA A 245 -3.41 -26.67 -2.48
C ALA A 245 -4.26 -25.68 -3.30
N VAL A 246 -4.25 -24.40 -2.93
CA VAL A 246 -4.97 -23.35 -3.64
C VAL A 246 -4.39 -23.16 -5.04
N ASP A 247 -3.06 -23.05 -5.15
CA ASP A 247 -2.38 -22.89 -6.44
C ASP A 247 -2.64 -24.09 -7.36
N ARG A 248 -2.63 -25.32 -6.83
CA ARG A 248 -2.97 -26.53 -7.59
C ARG A 248 -4.42 -26.50 -8.12
N ALA A 249 -5.34 -25.92 -7.36
CA ALA A 249 -6.75 -25.79 -7.76
C ALA A 249 -6.90 -24.77 -8.90
N PHE A 250 -6.21 -23.63 -8.83
CA PHE A 250 -6.33 -22.56 -9.82
C PHE A 250 -5.47 -22.78 -11.08
N TYR A 251 -4.22 -23.21 -10.93
CA TYR A 251 -3.31 -23.46 -12.06
C TYR A 251 -3.55 -24.80 -12.75
N GLY A 252 -4.24 -25.74 -12.10
CA GLY A 252 -4.47 -27.08 -12.64
C GLY A 252 -3.24 -28.00 -12.63
N LYS A 253 -2.07 -27.52 -12.18
CA LYS A 253 -0.82 -28.29 -12.03
C LYS A 253 -0.18 -28.10 -10.66
N LEU A 254 0.63 -29.06 -10.24
CA LEU A 254 1.35 -29.00 -8.97
C LEU A 254 2.59 -28.13 -9.13
N GLY A 255 2.76 -27.15 -8.24
CA GLY A 255 3.91 -26.25 -8.21
C GLY A 255 3.92 -25.45 -6.92
N VAL A 256 5.05 -24.79 -6.65
CA VAL A 256 5.22 -23.90 -5.49
C VAL A 256 5.62 -22.53 -6.02
N ALA A 257 4.66 -21.59 -6.11
CA ALA A 257 4.89 -20.29 -6.75
C ALA A 257 6.08 -19.52 -6.15
N ILE A 258 6.26 -19.61 -4.83
CA ILE A 258 7.42 -19.03 -4.11
C ILE A 258 8.75 -19.57 -4.62
N LEU A 259 8.83 -20.85 -4.98
CA LEU A 259 10.07 -21.41 -5.51
C LEU A 259 10.33 -20.91 -6.93
N GLU A 260 9.29 -20.79 -7.76
CA GLU A 260 9.44 -20.30 -9.14
C GLU A 260 9.89 -18.83 -9.17
N ILE A 261 9.30 -17.96 -8.34
CA ILE A 261 9.73 -16.56 -8.26
C ILE A 261 11.16 -16.42 -7.70
N ILE A 262 11.59 -17.28 -6.77
CA ILE A 262 12.97 -17.30 -6.29
C ILE A 262 13.94 -17.74 -7.39
N LYS A 263 13.60 -18.78 -8.16
CA LYS A 263 14.43 -19.24 -9.28
C LYS A 263 14.63 -18.14 -10.31
N TYR A 264 13.56 -17.43 -10.69
CA TYR A 264 13.62 -16.36 -11.67
C TYR A 264 14.39 -15.15 -11.14
N ASN A 265 13.99 -14.58 -10.00
CA ASN A 265 14.55 -13.31 -9.51
C ASN A 265 15.91 -13.43 -8.82
N ALA A 266 16.18 -14.52 -8.10
CA ALA A 266 17.41 -14.65 -7.32
C ALA A 266 18.45 -15.57 -7.94
N LEU A 267 18.04 -16.55 -8.74
CA LEU A 267 18.94 -17.50 -9.40
C LEU A 267 19.11 -17.23 -10.90
N GLY A 268 18.38 -16.26 -11.47
CA GLY A 268 18.47 -15.91 -12.90
C GLY A 268 18.03 -17.05 -13.82
N VAL A 269 17.16 -17.94 -13.34
CA VAL A 269 16.67 -19.09 -14.10
C VAL A 269 15.42 -18.67 -14.88
N GLY A 270 15.60 -18.39 -16.17
CA GLY A 270 14.55 -17.88 -17.08
C GLY A 270 14.96 -16.55 -17.73
N GLY A 271 14.29 -16.16 -18.82
CA GLY A 271 14.60 -14.96 -19.59
C GLY A 271 15.99 -14.96 -20.23
N ASP A 272 16.57 -13.77 -20.37
CA ASP A 272 17.95 -13.54 -20.84
C ASP A 272 18.98 -13.55 -19.68
N GLY A 273 18.56 -13.96 -18.48
CA GLY A 273 19.37 -13.96 -17.26
C GLY A 273 19.41 -12.61 -16.51
N SER A 274 18.73 -11.57 -16.99
CA SER A 274 18.65 -10.28 -16.29
C SER A 274 17.64 -10.27 -15.13
N GLY A 275 16.67 -11.21 -15.10
CA GLY A 275 15.73 -11.38 -14.00
C GLY A 275 14.94 -10.10 -13.72
N ALA A 276 15.05 -9.56 -12.50
CA ALA A 276 14.36 -8.32 -12.11
C ALA A 276 14.94 -7.05 -12.77
N ASP A 277 16.15 -7.10 -13.35
CA ASP A 277 16.77 -5.92 -13.97
C ASP A 277 16.09 -5.52 -15.29
N LEU A 278 15.23 -6.38 -15.87
CA LEU A 278 14.36 -6.08 -17.02
C LEU A 278 13.47 -4.84 -16.82
N TYR A 279 13.18 -4.50 -15.56
CA TYR A 279 12.29 -3.38 -15.21
C TYR A 279 13.06 -2.08 -14.92
N GLY A 280 14.34 -2.04 -15.24
CA GLY A 280 15.21 -0.88 -15.07
C GLY A 280 16.00 -0.91 -13.76
N THR A 281 17.07 -0.11 -13.74
CA THR A 281 18.03 -0.05 -12.63
C THR A 281 18.21 1.37 -12.12
N GLU A 282 18.52 1.50 -10.83
CA GLU A 282 18.68 2.79 -10.16
C GLU A 282 20.01 2.84 -9.39
N PRO A 283 20.58 4.02 -9.08
CA PRO A 283 21.85 4.12 -8.36
C PRO A 283 21.73 3.67 -6.89
N TRP A 284 22.86 3.36 -6.25
CA TRP A 284 22.90 2.84 -4.87
C TRP A 284 22.25 3.76 -3.82
N TRP A 285 22.29 5.07 -4.04
CA TRP A 285 21.74 6.08 -3.12
C TRP A 285 20.22 6.26 -3.24
N TRP A 286 19.57 5.62 -4.22
CA TRP A 286 18.15 5.79 -4.51
C TRP A 286 17.26 5.55 -3.29
N TYR A 287 17.53 4.50 -2.49
CA TYR A 287 16.75 4.23 -1.28
C TYR A 287 16.97 5.25 -0.15
N LEU A 288 18.13 5.92 -0.10
CA LEU A 288 18.34 7.03 0.82
C LEU A 288 17.48 8.24 0.43
N ALA A 289 17.40 8.53 -0.88
CA ALA A 289 16.50 9.57 -1.38
C ALA A 289 15.03 9.19 -1.17
N ASN A 290 14.66 7.93 -1.41
CA ASN A 290 13.31 7.42 -1.16
C ASN A 290 12.91 7.55 0.32
N LEU A 291 13.78 7.13 1.25
CA LEU A 291 13.57 7.31 2.69
C LEU A 291 13.49 8.79 3.08
N GLY A 292 14.30 9.65 2.46
CA GLY A 292 14.23 11.10 2.66
C GLY A 292 12.85 11.67 2.31
N LEU A 293 12.18 11.13 1.29
CA LEU A 293 10.83 11.55 0.87
C LEU A 293 9.70 10.90 1.69
N ASN A 294 9.86 9.63 2.05
CA ASN A 294 8.82 8.85 2.71
C ASN A 294 8.83 8.97 4.23
N PHE A 295 9.98 9.27 4.82
CA PHE A 295 10.20 9.33 6.25
C PHE A 295 10.78 10.68 6.72
N ASN A 296 11.27 11.56 5.84
CA ASN A 296 11.81 12.87 6.21
C ASN A 296 12.86 12.76 7.34
N GLY A 297 12.71 13.54 8.42
CA GLY A 297 13.57 13.48 9.61
C GLY A 297 13.51 12.14 10.35
N TRP A 298 12.44 11.36 10.21
CA TRP A 298 12.33 10.02 10.80
C TRP A 298 13.35 9.06 10.19
N ALA A 299 13.69 9.21 8.91
CA ALA A 299 14.72 8.39 8.26
C ALA A 299 16.09 8.61 8.92
N VAL A 300 16.43 9.88 9.15
CA VAL A 300 17.69 10.26 9.80
C VAL A 300 17.74 9.68 11.22
N ALA A 301 16.66 9.85 11.99
CA ALA A 301 16.57 9.27 13.33
C ALA A 301 16.72 7.75 13.32
N ALA A 302 16.06 7.05 12.40
CA ALA A 302 16.13 5.60 12.30
C ALA A 302 17.52 5.09 11.90
N LEU A 303 18.19 5.75 10.94
CA LEU A 303 19.55 5.39 10.51
C LEU A 303 20.61 5.67 11.58
N LEU A 304 20.33 6.60 12.52
CA LEU A 304 21.20 6.89 13.66
C LEU A 304 20.97 5.95 14.87
N SER A 305 20.00 5.03 14.79
CA SER A 305 19.71 4.10 15.89
C SER A 305 20.88 3.22 16.34
N PRO A 306 21.82 2.75 15.49
CA PRO A 306 22.99 2.02 15.97
C PRO A 306 23.86 2.88 16.91
N TRP A 307 24.03 4.17 16.59
CA TRP A 307 24.81 5.09 17.42
C TRP A 307 24.12 5.40 18.75
N ALA A 308 22.79 5.52 18.75
CA ALA A 308 22.02 5.68 19.97
C ALA A 308 22.17 4.46 20.90
N VAL A 309 22.09 3.25 20.33
CA VAL A 309 22.30 1.98 21.06
C VAL A 309 23.71 1.90 21.63
N LEU A 310 24.75 2.22 20.83
CA LEU A 310 26.14 2.22 21.28
C LEU A 310 26.40 3.26 22.37
N ALA A 311 25.80 4.45 22.28
CA ALA A 311 25.90 5.49 23.29
C ALA A 311 25.26 5.05 24.61
N ALA A 312 24.07 4.44 24.55
CA ALA A 312 23.38 3.90 25.73
C ALA A 312 24.17 2.75 26.38
N ALA A 313 24.71 1.83 25.58
CA ALA A 313 25.59 0.75 26.06
C ALA A 313 26.85 1.29 26.75
N SER A 314 27.52 2.25 26.12
CA SER A 314 28.72 2.89 26.66
C SER A 314 28.42 3.63 27.96
N ALA A 315 27.27 4.31 28.03
CA ALA A 315 26.80 4.99 29.23
C ALA A 315 26.51 4.00 30.37
N ALA A 316 25.88 2.85 30.10
CA ALA A 316 25.65 1.81 31.11
C ALA A 316 26.96 1.26 31.69
N LEU A 317 27.93 0.97 30.82
CA LEU A 317 29.25 0.48 31.23
C LEU A 317 30.02 1.49 32.07
N THR A 318 30.02 2.76 31.66
CA THR A 318 30.70 3.84 32.40
C THR A 318 30.02 4.14 33.74
N HIS A 319 28.68 4.27 33.77
CA HIS A 319 27.90 4.55 34.98
C HIS A 319 28.07 3.47 36.06
N SER A 320 28.08 2.20 35.65
CA SER A 320 28.31 1.06 36.56
C SER A 320 29.67 1.12 37.26
N ARG A 321 30.66 1.81 36.67
CA ARG A 321 32.02 1.95 37.20
C ARG A 321 32.21 3.21 38.03
N THR A 322 31.49 4.30 37.74
CA THR A 322 31.80 5.64 38.27
C THR A 322 30.81 6.17 39.30
N ALA A 323 29.51 5.87 39.20
CA ALA A 323 28.49 6.44 40.10
C ALA A 323 27.16 5.64 40.10
N PRO A 324 27.11 4.39 40.61
CA PRO A 324 26.00 3.46 40.40
C PRO A 324 24.59 3.92 40.85
N GLY A 325 24.47 5.01 41.63
CA GLY A 325 23.20 5.56 42.11
C GLY A 325 22.79 6.94 41.57
N ASP A 326 23.68 7.68 40.87
CA ASP A 326 23.35 9.04 40.39
C ASP A 326 22.88 9.02 38.93
N LEU A 327 21.56 9.07 38.72
CA LEU A 327 20.97 9.13 37.37
C LEU A 327 20.90 10.56 36.82
N ARG A 328 21.38 11.58 37.55
CA ARG A 328 21.41 12.97 37.08
C ARG A 328 22.52 13.12 36.03
N GLY A 329 22.28 13.99 35.04
CA GLY A 329 23.18 14.15 33.91
C GLY A 329 22.92 13.23 32.71
N PRO A 330 23.53 13.51 31.55
CA PRO A 330 23.26 12.81 30.30
C PRO A 330 23.67 11.33 30.34
N VAL A 331 24.81 11.01 30.95
CA VAL A 331 25.33 9.64 31.04
C VAL A 331 24.45 8.78 31.96
N GLY A 332 24.03 9.31 33.11
CA GLY A 332 23.15 8.61 34.04
C GLY A 332 21.79 8.28 33.41
N ARG A 333 21.17 9.22 32.69
CA ARG A 333 19.90 8.99 31.99
C ARG A 333 20.01 8.02 30.81
N LEU A 334 21.09 8.07 30.03
CA LEU A 334 21.35 7.08 28.97
C LEU A 334 21.64 5.69 29.55
N ALA A 335 22.34 5.60 30.68
CA ALA A 335 22.54 4.36 31.41
C ALA A 335 21.24 3.83 32.01
N ALA A 336 20.29 4.69 32.39
CA ALA A 336 18.95 4.28 32.78
C ALA A 336 18.21 3.65 31.60
N LEU A 337 18.20 4.30 30.44
CA LEU A 337 17.62 3.79 29.19
C LEU A 337 18.19 2.42 28.80
N ALA A 338 19.49 2.20 28.92
CA ALA A 338 20.10 0.90 28.62
C ALA A 338 19.81 -0.18 29.67
N ARG A 339 19.42 0.21 30.89
CA ARG A 339 19.03 -0.71 31.97
C ARG A 339 17.55 -1.05 31.95
N THR A 340 16.70 -0.07 31.63
CA THR A 340 15.24 -0.23 31.54
C THR A 340 14.83 -0.73 30.16
N GLY A 341 15.50 -0.27 29.12
CA GLY A 341 15.37 -0.76 27.76
C GLY A 341 16.28 -1.96 27.53
N ASP A 342 15.78 -2.94 26.79
CA ASP A 342 16.58 -4.08 26.40
C ASP A 342 17.54 -3.72 25.26
N LEU A 343 18.84 -3.67 25.59
CA LEU A 343 19.91 -3.36 24.65
C LEU A 343 20.00 -4.37 23.49
N ALA A 344 19.73 -5.65 23.76
CA ALA A 344 19.78 -6.69 22.72
C ALA A 344 18.65 -6.49 21.71
N ALA A 345 17.41 -6.28 22.18
CA ALA A 345 16.28 -5.96 21.30
C ALA A 345 16.49 -4.62 20.57
N SER A 346 17.06 -3.62 21.23
CA SER A 346 17.38 -2.33 20.58
C SER A 346 18.38 -2.51 19.43
N ALA A 347 19.44 -3.31 19.65
CA ALA A 347 20.42 -3.65 18.62
C ALA A 347 19.79 -4.45 17.47
N ALA A 348 18.89 -5.39 17.77
CA ALA A 348 18.20 -6.19 16.77
C ALA A 348 17.27 -5.33 15.87
N VAL A 349 16.53 -4.38 16.44
CA VAL A 349 15.73 -3.42 15.65
C VAL A 349 16.63 -2.59 14.74
N SER A 350 17.73 -2.02 15.27
CA SER A 350 18.68 -1.23 14.49
C SER A 350 19.34 -2.06 13.37
N ALA A 351 19.70 -3.31 13.65
CA ALA A 351 20.28 -4.23 12.68
C ALA A 351 19.30 -4.57 11.55
N SER A 352 18.00 -4.68 11.86
CA SER A 352 16.94 -4.92 10.86
C SER A 352 16.85 -3.77 9.86
N VAL A 353 16.93 -2.53 10.35
CA VAL A 353 16.92 -1.31 9.53
C VAL A 353 18.17 -1.23 8.65
N VAL A 354 19.36 -1.27 9.25
CA VAL A 354 20.62 -1.08 8.53
C VAL A 354 20.85 -2.23 7.54
N GLY A 355 20.60 -3.46 7.97
CA GLY A 355 20.76 -4.65 7.12
C GLY A 355 19.86 -4.59 5.89
N TRP A 356 18.58 -4.22 6.06
CA TRP A 356 17.65 -4.12 4.93
C TRP A 356 18.00 -3.00 3.96
N VAL A 357 18.31 -1.80 4.48
CA VAL A 357 18.66 -0.64 3.65
C VAL A 357 19.94 -0.93 2.86
N LEU A 358 20.96 -1.52 3.47
CA LEU A 358 22.20 -1.90 2.77
C LEU A 358 21.95 -2.97 1.72
N LEU A 359 21.20 -4.03 2.05
CA LEU A 359 20.87 -5.11 1.14
C LEU A 359 20.15 -4.56 -0.10
N MET A 360 19.12 -3.74 0.10
CA MET A 360 18.32 -3.18 -0.98
C MET A 360 19.09 -2.13 -1.79
N SER A 361 19.88 -1.27 -1.15
CA SER A 361 20.78 -0.35 -1.86
C SER A 361 21.81 -1.06 -2.76
N GLY A 362 22.20 -2.29 -2.41
CA GLY A 362 23.09 -3.12 -3.22
C GLY A 362 22.44 -3.79 -4.43
N ARG A 363 21.10 -3.79 -4.56
CA ARG A 363 20.40 -4.36 -5.73
C ARG A 363 20.33 -3.35 -6.87
N ALA A 364 20.49 -3.80 -8.13
CA ALA A 364 20.45 -2.91 -9.29
C ALA A 364 19.03 -2.41 -9.56
N HIS A 365 18.08 -3.33 -9.71
CA HIS A 365 16.65 -3.01 -9.72
C HIS A 365 16.13 -2.52 -8.36
N LYS A 366 15.33 -1.45 -8.37
CA LYS A 366 14.79 -0.80 -7.17
C LYS A 366 13.37 -0.29 -7.40
N GLU A 367 12.55 -0.43 -6.37
CA GLU A 367 11.17 0.07 -6.37
C GLU A 367 10.79 0.53 -4.96
N GLU A 368 9.89 1.50 -4.88
CA GLU A 368 9.48 2.09 -3.60
C GLU A 368 8.86 1.05 -2.65
N ARG A 369 8.06 0.13 -3.20
CA ARG A 369 7.39 -0.94 -2.45
C ARG A 369 8.35 -1.92 -1.76
N PHE A 370 9.60 -2.02 -2.20
CA PHE A 370 10.59 -2.93 -1.61
C PHE A 370 11.07 -2.47 -0.22
N LEU A 371 10.86 -1.21 0.16
CA LEU A 371 11.15 -0.75 1.51
C LEU A 371 10.03 -0.99 2.52
N PHE A 372 8.81 -1.31 2.06
CA PHE A 372 7.63 -1.42 2.94
C PHE A 372 7.87 -2.38 4.13
N PRO A 373 8.45 -3.59 3.95
CA PRO A 373 8.65 -4.50 5.08
C PRO A 373 9.51 -3.95 6.21
N ALA A 374 10.40 -2.99 5.95
CA ALA A 374 11.27 -2.39 6.96
C ALA A 374 10.65 -1.18 7.68
N PHE A 375 9.53 -0.65 7.20
CA PHE A 375 8.85 0.50 7.83
C PHE A 375 8.55 0.31 9.33
N PRO A 376 8.12 -0.86 9.82
CA PRO A 376 7.86 -1.07 11.25
C PRO A 376 9.13 -0.92 12.09
N ALA A 377 10.23 -1.52 11.64
CA ALA A 377 11.53 -1.41 12.29
C ALA A 377 12.09 0.01 12.23
N LEU A 378 11.92 0.72 11.10
CA LEU A 378 12.29 2.13 10.94
C LEU A 378 11.58 3.03 11.96
N CYS A 379 10.26 2.85 12.16
CA CYS A 379 9.49 3.63 13.13
C CYS A 379 9.98 3.40 14.57
N VAL A 380 10.25 2.15 14.96
CA VAL A 380 10.77 1.84 16.30
C VAL A 380 12.20 2.35 16.47
N ALA A 381 13.07 2.18 15.46
CA ALA A 381 14.44 2.67 15.46
C ALA A 381 14.51 4.20 15.60
N ALA A 382 13.64 4.93 14.90
CA ALA A 382 13.53 6.38 15.08
C ALA A 382 13.14 6.75 16.51
N GLY A 383 12.21 6.00 17.11
CA GLY A 383 11.80 6.18 18.50
C GLY A 383 12.91 5.92 19.51
N LEU A 384 13.77 4.91 19.28
CA LEU A 384 14.94 4.62 20.12
C LEU A 384 15.92 5.80 20.11
N THR A 385 16.24 6.33 18.93
CA THR A 385 17.16 7.46 18.77
C THR A 385 16.62 8.73 19.42
N LEU A 386 15.35 9.07 19.16
CA LEU A 386 14.77 10.31 19.68
C LEU A 386 14.55 10.26 21.19
N GLU A 387 14.26 9.08 21.76
CA GLU A 387 14.20 8.92 23.20
C GLU A 387 15.59 9.08 23.83
N ALA A 388 16.62 8.44 23.27
CA ALA A 388 18.00 8.60 23.73
C ALA A 388 18.46 10.07 23.69
N LEU A 389 18.20 10.76 22.58
CA LEU A 389 18.51 12.19 22.44
C LEU A 389 17.76 13.05 23.45
N SER A 390 16.47 12.78 23.65
CA SER A 390 15.68 13.54 24.61
C SER A 390 16.18 13.34 26.04
N GLN A 391 16.53 12.13 26.44
CA GLN A 391 17.03 11.85 27.78
C GLN A 391 18.41 12.45 28.00
N ALA A 392 19.31 12.36 27.01
CA ALA A 392 20.61 13.00 27.06
C ALA A 392 20.49 14.54 27.20
N ALA A 393 19.61 15.15 26.40
CA ALA A 393 19.37 16.59 26.44
C ALA A 393 18.76 17.05 27.77
N SER A 394 17.79 16.31 28.32
CA SER A 394 17.28 16.60 29.67
C SER A 394 18.38 16.48 30.73
N GLY A 395 19.25 15.47 30.62
CA GLY A 395 20.38 15.30 31.53
C GLY A 395 21.38 16.46 31.49
N LEU A 396 21.66 17.01 30.31
CA LEU A 396 22.51 18.21 30.17
C LEU A 396 21.91 19.43 30.86
N LEU A 397 20.58 19.54 30.86
CA LEU A 397 19.87 20.70 31.40
C LEU A 397 19.71 20.67 32.93
N ASP A 398 19.64 19.46 33.51
CA ASP A 398 19.55 19.27 34.96
C ASP A 398 20.89 19.50 35.68
N GLY A 399 22.02 19.40 34.95
CA GLY A 399 23.37 19.54 35.49
C GLY A 399 23.81 18.36 36.37
N PRO A 400 25.12 18.26 36.72
CA PRO A 400 25.61 17.26 37.67
C PRO A 400 25.14 17.58 39.09
N ALA A 401 24.96 16.55 39.93
CA ALA A 401 24.69 16.75 41.35
C ALA A 401 25.82 17.55 42.00
N ALA A 402 25.48 18.55 42.84
CA ALA A 402 26.47 19.26 43.63
C ALA A 402 27.21 18.25 44.53
N PRO A 403 28.56 18.26 44.57
CA PRO A 403 29.30 17.34 45.41
C PRO A 403 28.95 17.59 46.89
N GLY A 404 28.30 16.61 47.53
CA GLY A 404 27.92 16.65 48.96
C GLY A 404 26.43 16.62 49.28
N ALA A 405 25.53 16.60 48.29
CA ALA A 405 24.09 16.41 48.56
C ALA A 405 23.78 14.94 48.90
N ALA A 406 23.74 14.61 50.20
CA ALA A 406 23.26 13.31 50.66
C ALA A 406 21.80 13.06 50.21
N PRO A 407 21.41 11.79 49.96
CA PRO A 407 20.01 11.46 49.66
C PRO A 407 19.15 11.77 50.89
N LYS A 408 18.15 12.64 50.75
CA LYS A 408 17.25 13.01 51.86
C LYS A 408 16.14 11.99 52.17
N ASP A 409 16.08 10.87 51.44
CA ASP A 409 14.98 9.91 51.56
C ASP A 409 15.51 8.53 51.98
N ALA A 410 15.97 8.43 53.24
CA ALA A 410 16.24 7.14 53.89
C ALA A 410 16.11 7.26 55.42
N ALA A 411 15.03 7.88 55.90
CA ALA A 411 14.65 7.77 57.32
C ALA A 411 13.19 8.19 57.52
N ALA A 412 12.25 7.28 57.32
CA ALA A 412 11.00 7.21 58.09
C ALA A 412 10.18 6.00 57.64
N GLU A 413 10.21 4.91 58.41
CA GLU A 413 9.01 4.17 58.77
C GLU A 413 9.34 3.15 59.88
N ALA A 414 9.02 3.52 61.12
CA ALA A 414 8.70 2.61 62.21
C ALA A 414 7.55 3.27 63.01
N PRO A 415 6.44 2.57 63.31
CA PRO A 415 5.28 3.19 63.93
C PRO A 415 5.28 3.02 65.46
N ALA A 416 5.12 4.13 66.18
CA ALA A 416 4.61 4.26 67.55
C ALA A 416 4.46 5.79 67.77
N GLY A 417 3.39 6.40 68.26
CA GLY A 417 2.34 6.05 69.20
C GLY A 417 2.01 7.35 69.96
N VAL A 418 0.74 7.78 69.91
CA VAL A 418 -0.03 8.63 70.86
C VAL A 418 0.63 9.83 71.58
N GLY A 419 0.03 11.03 71.48
CA GLY A 419 0.13 12.07 72.52
C GLY A 419 -0.22 13.51 72.09
N ALA A 420 -1.14 14.16 72.80
CA ALA A 420 -1.80 15.45 72.53
C ALA A 420 -1.06 16.73 73.03
N GLY A 421 -1.54 17.91 72.57
CA GLY A 421 -1.40 19.25 73.21
C GLY A 421 -0.61 20.27 72.37
N ALA A 422 -1.20 21.29 71.72
CA ALA A 422 -1.81 22.55 72.20
C ALA A 422 -0.87 23.79 72.04
N ASP A 423 -1.33 24.73 71.21
CA ASP A 423 -1.19 26.21 71.14
C ASP A 423 0.13 26.95 71.46
N ALA A 424 0.57 27.81 70.53
CA ALA A 424 0.55 29.29 70.64
C ALA A 424 1.65 30.01 69.81
N ASP A 425 1.18 30.72 68.79
CA ASP A 425 1.39 32.14 68.44
C ASP A 425 2.77 32.80 68.15
N ALA A 426 2.67 33.69 67.15
CA ALA A 426 3.40 34.93 66.84
C ALA A 426 4.90 34.91 66.43
N GLY A 427 5.15 35.30 65.16
CA GLY A 427 6.42 35.85 64.73
C GLY A 427 6.66 35.86 63.22
N ALA A 428 6.06 36.80 62.49
CA ALA A 428 6.53 37.25 61.17
C ALA A 428 6.66 38.79 61.22
N PRO A 429 7.41 39.46 60.32
CA PRO A 429 8.14 38.94 59.15
C PRO A 429 9.60 39.43 59.10
N ASP A 430 10.43 38.84 58.24
CA ASP A 430 11.35 39.67 57.46
C ASP A 430 11.76 39.04 56.13
N ALA A 431 11.78 39.93 55.14
CA ALA A 431 11.85 39.66 53.72
C ALA A 431 13.28 39.31 53.25
N GLY A 432 13.37 38.43 52.26
CA GLY A 432 14.62 38.30 51.51
C GLY A 432 14.77 37.01 50.71
N SER A 433 14.02 36.88 49.61
CA SER A 433 14.39 36.15 48.37
C SER A 433 13.13 35.67 47.64
N LEU A 434 12.42 36.61 47.02
CA LEU A 434 11.62 36.33 45.83
C LEU A 434 12.59 36.00 44.68
N ALA A 435 12.98 34.73 44.58
CA ALA A 435 13.44 34.20 43.31
C ALA A 435 12.19 33.79 42.52
N PRO A 436 11.92 34.36 41.33
CA PRO A 436 10.71 34.06 40.59
C PRO A 436 10.74 32.59 40.11
N PRO A 437 9.57 31.96 39.86
CA PRO A 437 9.49 30.60 39.33
C PRO A 437 9.84 30.63 37.83
N ILE A 438 11.09 30.90 37.49
CA ILE A 438 11.57 30.96 36.08
C ILE A 438 12.50 29.79 35.74
N LEU A 439 12.97 29.02 36.73
CA LEU A 439 13.93 27.93 36.51
C LEU A 439 13.32 26.52 36.45
N ASN A 440 12.17 26.35 35.79
CA ASN A 440 11.66 25.01 35.44
C ASN A 440 11.19 24.88 33.97
N LYS A 441 11.71 25.74 33.07
CA LYS A 441 11.35 25.76 31.63
C LYS A 441 12.29 24.97 30.71
N ARG A 442 13.33 24.34 31.25
CA ARG A 442 14.40 23.69 30.47
C ARG A 442 14.00 22.34 29.84
N PRO A 443 13.41 21.37 30.56
CA PRO A 443 12.88 20.15 29.93
C PRO A 443 11.75 20.44 28.92
N ALA A 444 11.03 21.55 29.10
CA ALA A 444 10.04 22.03 28.15
C ALA A 444 10.65 22.46 26.79
N LEU A 445 11.89 22.98 26.77
CA LEU A 445 12.56 23.39 25.53
C LEU A 445 12.93 22.19 24.65
N VAL A 446 13.47 21.12 25.24
CA VAL A 446 13.82 19.88 24.50
C VAL A 446 12.56 19.23 23.94
N ALA A 447 11.51 19.15 24.76
CA ALA A 447 10.21 18.67 24.32
C ALA A 447 9.62 19.53 23.18
N ALA A 448 9.77 20.86 23.26
CA ALA A 448 9.32 21.78 22.22
C ALA A 448 10.11 21.61 20.90
N LEU A 449 11.43 21.43 20.96
CA LEU A 449 12.26 21.19 19.76
C LEU A 449 11.92 19.85 19.09
N CYS A 450 11.75 18.77 19.87
CA CYS A 450 11.30 17.49 19.34
C CYS A 450 9.92 17.62 18.70
N SER A 451 8.99 18.30 19.38
CA SER A 451 7.63 18.54 18.86
C SER A 451 7.64 19.37 17.57
N ALA A 452 8.51 20.38 17.47
CA ALA A 452 8.67 21.19 16.26
C ALA A 452 9.23 20.37 15.09
N ALA A 453 10.24 19.52 15.32
CA ALA A 453 10.78 18.63 14.30
C ALA A 453 9.75 17.59 13.81
N MET A 454 8.94 17.08 14.73
CA MET A 454 7.82 16.18 14.41
C MET A 454 6.73 16.89 13.60
N ALA A 455 6.36 18.11 13.99
CA ALA A 455 5.37 18.92 13.27
C ALA A 455 5.86 19.26 11.85
N ALA A 456 7.15 19.60 11.69
CA ALA A 456 7.75 19.83 10.38
C ALA A 456 7.73 18.56 9.51
N SER A 457 8.06 17.40 10.08
CA SER A 457 8.01 16.12 9.37
C SER A 457 6.57 15.75 8.96
N ALA A 458 5.60 16.02 9.83
CA ALA A 458 4.18 15.83 9.54
C ALA A 458 3.70 16.76 8.41
N ALA A 459 4.11 18.02 8.42
CA ALA A 459 3.76 18.99 7.38
C ALA A 459 4.33 18.59 6.00
N LEU A 460 5.58 18.12 5.96
CA LEU A 460 6.21 17.63 4.73
C LEU A 460 5.49 16.39 4.18
N SER A 461 5.16 15.43 5.04
CA SER A 461 4.42 14.24 4.62
C SER A 461 3.00 14.55 4.18
N ALA A 462 2.29 15.43 4.90
CA ALA A 462 0.96 15.90 4.51
C ALA A 462 1.00 16.61 3.15
N SER A 463 2.02 17.44 2.92
CA SER A 463 2.26 18.10 1.64
C SER A 463 2.54 17.10 0.50
N ARG A 464 3.30 16.03 0.76
CA ARG A 464 3.55 14.94 -0.21
C ARG A 464 2.27 14.16 -0.54
N VAL A 465 1.51 13.75 0.48
CA VAL A 465 0.24 13.03 0.34
C VAL A 465 -0.81 13.87 -0.40
N ALA A 466 -0.92 15.16 -0.06
CA ALA A 466 -1.76 16.11 -0.79
C ALA A 466 -1.32 16.23 -2.25
N GLY A 467 0.00 16.29 -2.50
CA GLY A 467 0.56 16.30 -3.84
C GLY A 467 0.14 15.08 -4.66
N GLN A 468 0.25 13.87 -4.11
CA GLN A 468 -0.20 12.66 -4.78
C GLN A 468 -1.69 12.71 -5.16
N THR A 469 -2.53 13.14 -4.22
CA THR A 469 -3.99 13.18 -4.40
C THR A 469 -4.41 14.25 -5.42
N ILE A 470 -3.83 15.45 -5.34
CA ILE A 470 -4.20 16.60 -6.16
C ILE A 470 -3.61 16.49 -7.56
N MET A 471 -2.31 16.16 -7.66
CA MET A 471 -1.59 16.17 -8.92
C MET A 471 -1.79 14.90 -9.75
N TYR A 472 -2.00 13.76 -9.08
CA TYR A 472 -2.03 12.44 -9.72
C TYR A 472 -3.32 11.64 -9.45
N GLY A 473 -4.33 12.23 -8.80
CA GLY A 473 -5.62 11.56 -8.52
C GLY A 473 -6.61 11.53 -9.70
N ALA A 474 -6.26 12.10 -10.86
CA ALA A 474 -7.16 12.14 -12.02
C ALA A 474 -7.60 10.75 -12.53
N PRO A 475 -6.76 9.70 -12.57
CA PRO A 475 -7.17 8.38 -13.04
C PRO A 475 -8.34 7.79 -12.25
N LEU A 476 -8.32 7.87 -10.91
CA LEU A 476 -9.40 7.36 -10.07
C LEU A 476 -10.74 8.06 -10.38
N ARG A 477 -10.72 9.39 -10.55
CA ARG A 477 -11.90 10.17 -10.94
C ARG A 477 -12.38 9.85 -12.35
N ALA A 478 -11.46 9.71 -13.30
CA ALA A 478 -11.77 9.38 -14.69
C ALA A 478 -12.61 8.11 -14.77
N TRP A 479 -12.25 7.10 -13.98
CA TRP A 479 -12.96 5.84 -13.97
C TRP A 479 -14.26 5.82 -13.18
N ALA A 480 -14.48 6.74 -12.24
CA ALA A 480 -15.82 7.01 -11.72
C ALA A 480 -16.74 7.50 -12.85
N HIS A 481 -16.23 8.37 -13.74
CA HIS A 481 -16.98 8.78 -14.95
C HIS A 481 -17.13 7.66 -15.97
N VAL A 482 -16.12 6.82 -16.19
CA VAL A 482 -16.25 5.61 -17.02
C VAL A 482 -17.34 4.70 -16.46
N TRP A 483 -17.35 4.45 -15.14
CA TRP A 483 -18.41 3.68 -14.48
C TRP A 483 -19.77 4.33 -14.71
N ALA A 484 -19.91 5.65 -14.56
CA ALA A 484 -21.19 6.33 -14.82
C ALA A 484 -21.66 6.19 -16.28
N ILE A 485 -20.75 6.31 -17.26
CA ILE A 485 -21.05 6.16 -18.69
C ILE A 485 -21.43 4.71 -19.02
N THR A 486 -20.76 3.75 -18.39
CA THR A 486 -20.93 2.32 -18.68
C THR A 486 -22.04 1.66 -17.87
N ALA A 487 -22.31 2.09 -16.64
CA ALA A 487 -23.32 1.51 -15.75
C ALA A 487 -24.71 2.15 -15.92
N ALA A 488 -24.85 3.24 -16.69
CA ALA A 488 -26.14 3.89 -16.91
C ALA A 488 -27.19 2.89 -17.43
N PRO A 489 -28.27 2.60 -16.66
CA PRO A 489 -29.39 1.81 -17.16
C PRO A 489 -29.99 2.61 -18.31
N GLY A 490 -30.00 2.02 -19.49
CA GLY A 490 -30.39 2.77 -20.67
C GLY A 490 -31.78 3.37 -20.51
N PRO A 491 -31.97 4.70 -20.61
CA PRO A 491 -33.25 5.21 -21.04
C PRO A 491 -33.48 4.68 -22.45
N ALA A 492 -34.73 4.58 -22.91
CA ALA A 492 -35.05 4.27 -24.30
C ALA A 492 -34.25 5.09 -25.34
N ALA A 493 -33.66 6.23 -24.95
CA ALA A 493 -32.73 7.05 -25.73
C ALA A 493 -31.30 6.48 -25.94
N SER A 494 -30.84 5.53 -25.12
CA SER A 494 -29.55 4.83 -25.31
C SER A 494 -29.68 3.51 -26.06
N GLN A 495 -30.88 2.92 -26.13
CA GLN A 495 -31.12 1.80 -27.04
C GLN A 495 -30.82 2.23 -28.47
N GLY A 496 -31.25 3.43 -28.88
CA GLY A 496 -30.89 4.02 -30.19
C GLY A 496 -29.40 4.26 -30.44
N VAL A 497 -28.58 4.44 -29.39
CA VAL A 497 -27.11 4.64 -29.52
C VAL A 497 -26.44 3.34 -29.83
N TRP A 498 -26.70 2.36 -28.97
CA TRP A 498 -26.07 1.06 -29.05
C TRP A 498 -26.62 0.29 -30.25
N THR A 499 -27.89 0.45 -30.63
CA THR A 499 -28.42 -0.16 -31.88
C THR A 499 -27.79 0.40 -33.15
N VAL A 500 -27.44 1.70 -33.19
CA VAL A 500 -26.77 2.29 -34.36
C VAL A 500 -25.30 1.87 -34.40
N ILE A 501 -24.61 1.85 -33.27
CA ILE A 501 -23.24 1.33 -33.16
C ILE A 501 -23.20 -0.18 -33.48
N ASP A 502 -24.20 -0.95 -33.05
CA ASP A 502 -24.34 -2.38 -33.34
C ASP A 502 -24.71 -2.64 -34.81
N GLN A 503 -25.49 -1.76 -35.44
CA GLN A 503 -25.76 -1.80 -36.89
C GLN A 503 -24.52 -1.46 -37.71
N GLU A 504 -23.77 -0.42 -37.33
CA GLU A 504 -22.48 -0.07 -37.95
C GLU A 504 -21.43 -1.17 -37.73
N ARG A 505 -21.37 -1.79 -36.54
CA ARG A 505 -20.53 -2.96 -36.24
C ARG A 505 -20.96 -4.20 -36.99
N SER A 506 -22.25 -4.43 -37.23
CA SER A 506 -22.71 -5.56 -38.05
C SER A 506 -22.34 -5.37 -39.53
N ALA A 507 -22.38 -4.13 -40.02
CA ALA A 507 -21.93 -3.76 -41.37
C ALA A 507 -20.40 -3.87 -41.52
N LEU A 508 -19.64 -3.41 -40.52
CA LEU A 508 -18.17 -3.53 -40.48
C LEU A 508 -17.71 -4.96 -40.22
N GLY A 509 -18.41 -5.74 -39.40
CA GLY A 509 -18.13 -7.13 -39.08
C GLY A 509 -18.20 -8.03 -40.31
N GLY A 510 -19.07 -7.72 -41.28
CA GLY A 510 -19.12 -8.41 -42.57
C GLY A 510 -17.89 -8.16 -43.45
N GLN A 511 -17.32 -6.95 -43.43
CA GLN A 511 -16.18 -6.57 -44.27
C GLN A 511 -14.82 -6.84 -43.60
N ALA A 512 -14.71 -6.57 -42.30
CA ALA A 512 -13.52 -6.85 -41.48
C ALA A 512 -13.34 -8.35 -41.25
N ALA A 513 -14.42 -9.13 -41.11
CA ALA A 513 -14.30 -10.59 -41.08
C ALA A 513 -13.84 -11.15 -42.43
N ALA A 514 -14.23 -10.55 -43.56
CA ALA A 514 -13.78 -10.96 -44.89
C ALA A 514 -12.29 -10.62 -45.14
N GLN A 515 -11.78 -9.49 -44.64
CA GLN A 515 -10.35 -9.13 -44.74
C GLN A 515 -9.45 -9.86 -43.72
N ALA A 516 -9.96 -10.17 -42.52
CA ALA A 516 -9.19 -10.84 -41.47
C ALA A 516 -9.02 -12.37 -41.66
N VAL A 517 -9.72 -12.98 -42.62
CA VAL A 517 -9.59 -14.42 -42.94
C VAL A 517 -8.28 -14.76 -43.69
N ASN A 518 -7.58 -13.76 -44.24
CA ASN A 518 -6.43 -13.95 -45.12
C ASN A 518 -5.04 -13.70 -44.49
N LEU A 519 -4.92 -13.50 -43.17
CA LEU A 519 -3.61 -13.38 -42.51
C LEU A 519 -3.13 -14.76 -42.02
N THR A 520 -2.48 -15.51 -42.90
CA THR A 520 -1.70 -16.72 -42.58
C THR A 520 -0.27 -16.34 -42.19
N GLN A 521 0.27 -16.95 -41.13
CA GLN A 521 1.70 -16.88 -40.84
C GLN A 521 2.52 -17.55 -41.96
N PRO A 522 3.81 -17.21 -42.14
CA PRO A 522 4.68 -17.85 -43.13
C PRO A 522 4.83 -19.37 -42.98
N ASP A 523 4.48 -19.92 -41.80
CA ASP A 523 4.52 -21.34 -41.48
C ASP A 523 3.20 -22.10 -41.74
N GLY A 524 2.18 -21.40 -42.25
CA GLY A 524 0.87 -21.99 -42.57
C GLY A 524 -0.07 -22.17 -41.37
N SER A 525 0.29 -21.69 -40.17
CA SER A 525 -0.61 -21.71 -39.01
C SER A 525 -1.67 -20.60 -39.10
N ARG A 526 -2.90 -20.92 -38.67
CA ARG A 526 -4.03 -19.97 -38.62
C ARG A 526 -3.96 -19.17 -37.32
N LEU A 527 -3.91 -17.84 -37.39
CA LEU A 527 -4.13 -16.96 -36.24
C LEU A 527 -5.49 -17.27 -35.60
N ARG A 528 -5.49 -17.89 -34.40
CA ARG A 528 -6.70 -17.91 -33.56
C ARG A 528 -6.87 -16.50 -33.02
N ARG A 529 -7.88 -15.79 -33.52
CA ARG A 529 -8.25 -14.43 -33.10
C ARG A 529 -8.29 -14.31 -31.58
N PHE A 530 -7.50 -13.39 -31.02
CA PHE A 530 -7.88 -12.74 -29.77
C PHE A 530 -8.92 -11.66 -30.06
N GLY A 531 -10.02 -11.67 -29.32
CA GLY A 531 -11.08 -10.64 -29.41
C GLY A 531 -12.34 -11.00 -30.20
N ALA A 532 -12.44 -12.20 -30.80
CA ALA A 532 -13.66 -12.65 -31.48
C ALA A 532 -14.15 -14.04 -31.04
N HIS A 533 -13.84 -14.45 -29.80
CA HIS A 533 -14.64 -15.45 -29.12
C HIS A 533 -15.72 -14.75 -28.29
N SER A 534 -16.70 -14.19 -28.99
CA SER A 534 -18.02 -14.04 -28.40
C SER A 534 -19.06 -13.95 -29.52
N ASP A 535 -19.78 -15.05 -29.71
CA ASP A 535 -21.20 -15.00 -30.10
C ASP A 535 -22.07 -14.39 -28.96
N GLU A 536 -21.46 -13.67 -27.99
CA GLU A 536 -22.20 -12.87 -27.01
C GLU A 536 -22.61 -11.55 -27.67
N PRO A 537 -23.82 -11.05 -27.37
CA PRO A 537 -24.26 -9.75 -27.85
C PRO A 537 -23.24 -8.67 -27.46
N PHE A 538 -22.81 -7.91 -28.47
CA PHE A 538 -21.72 -6.93 -28.43
C PHE A 538 -21.79 -6.01 -27.20
N GLY A 539 -20.81 -6.14 -26.31
CA GLY A 539 -20.61 -5.27 -25.16
C GLY A 539 -19.95 -3.93 -25.50
N LEU A 540 -19.98 -2.99 -24.55
CA LEU A 540 -19.30 -1.69 -24.64
C LEU A 540 -17.79 -1.87 -24.43
N ARG A 541 -16.94 -1.32 -25.30
CA ARG A 541 -15.48 -1.41 -25.16
C ARG A 541 -14.88 -0.11 -24.65
N VAL A 542 -14.23 -0.17 -23.49
CA VAL A 542 -13.42 0.91 -22.92
C VAL A 542 -11.97 0.64 -23.27
N CYS A 543 -11.32 1.60 -23.92
CA CYS A 543 -9.95 1.49 -24.37
C CYS A 543 -9.03 2.43 -23.59
N VAL A 544 -7.84 1.95 -23.23
CA VAL A 544 -6.82 2.73 -22.52
C VAL A 544 -5.57 2.91 -23.39
N GLY A 545 -4.98 4.10 -23.35
CA GLY A 545 -3.74 4.44 -24.07
C GLY A 545 -2.47 4.19 -23.25
N LYS A 546 -1.46 5.07 -23.37
CA LYS A 546 -0.15 4.96 -22.69
C LYS A 546 -0.20 4.93 -21.16
N GLU A 547 -1.29 5.40 -20.55
CA GLU A 547 -1.49 5.38 -19.10
C GLU A 547 -2.27 4.14 -18.62
N TRP A 548 -2.27 3.05 -19.40
CA TRP A 548 -2.95 1.79 -19.07
C TRP A 548 -2.59 1.22 -17.69
N TYR A 549 -1.36 1.48 -17.23
CA TYR A 549 -0.81 0.99 -15.96
C TYR A 549 -1.39 1.74 -14.76
N ARG A 550 -2.11 2.86 -15.00
CA ARG A 550 -2.83 3.60 -13.98
C ARG A 550 -4.25 3.07 -13.88
N PHE A 551 -4.61 2.72 -12.65
CA PHE A 551 -5.94 2.30 -12.25
C PHE A 551 -7.02 3.36 -12.59
N PRO A 552 -8.32 2.99 -12.65
CA PRO A 552 -8.91 1.64 -12.76
C PRO A 552 -8.69 0.82 -14.04
N ALA A 553 -9.18 -0.42 -14.02
CA ALA A 553 -9.04 -1.44 -15.06
C ALA A 553 -10.38 -2.19 -15.27
N ALA A 554 -10.38 -3.41 -15.84
CA ALA A 554 -11.59 -4.14 -16.20
C ALA A 554 -12.50 -4.48 -15.00
N SER A 555 -11.92 -4.62 -13.80
CA SER A 555 -12.62 -4.82 -12.52
C SER A 555 -13.62 -3.71 -12.16
N PHE A 556 -13.45 -2.52 -12.73
CA PHE A 556 -14.32 -1.36 -12.55
C PHE A 556 -15.34 -1.20 -13.68
N LEU A 557 -15.52 -2.19 -14.55
CA LEU A 557 -16.51 -2.16 -15.63
C LEU A 557 -17.73 -3.03 -15.30
N PRO A 558 -18.97 -2.62 -15.64
CA PRO A 558 -20.17 -3.37 -15.30
C PRO A 558 -20.27 -4.70 -16.04
N ASP A 559 -20.82 -5.71 -15.36
CA ASP A 559 -21.06 -7.04 -15.93
C ASP A 559 -22.35 -7.12 -16.76
N ALA A 560 -22.64 -8.29 -17.34
CA ALA A 560 -23.88 -8.54 -18.07
C ALA A 560 -24.99 -9.08 -17.13
N THR A 561 -26.24 -8.69 -17.37
CA THR A 561 -27.44 -9.14 -16.62
C THR A 561 -27.71 -10.62 -16.76
N ARG A 562 -27.24 -11.23 -17.86
CA ARG A 562 -27.22 -12.68 -18.02
C ARG A 562 -25.81 -13.16 -17.73
N PRO A 563 -25.56 -13.84 -16.60
CA PRO A 563 -24.36 -14.66 -16.51
C PRO A 563 -24.43 -15.67 -17.65
N HIS A 564 -23.30 -15.92 -18.31
CA HIS A 564 -23.16 -17.06 -19.21
C HIS A 564 -23.84 -18.30 -18.61
N ALA A 565 -24.42 -19.14 -19.46
CA ALA A 565 -24.98 -20.44 -19.09
C ALA A 565 -24.08 -21.14 -18.05
N PRO A 566 -24.65 -21.84 -17.05
CA PRO A 566 -23.91 -22.35 -15.90
C PRO A 566 -22.74 -23.24 -16.33
N GLY A 567 -21.57 -22.61 -16.51
CA GLY A 567 -20.31 -23.29 -16.59
C GLY A 567 -20.02 -23.90 -15.24
N LYS A 568 -19.40 -25.09 -15.22
CA LYS A 568 -19.04 -25.81 -14.00
C LYS A 568 -18.38 -24.84 -13.00
N ALA A 569 -18.88 -24.84 -11.76
CA ALA A 569 -18.29 -24.08 -10.66
C ALA A 569 -16.78 -24.34 -10.63
N GLN A 570 -15.99 -23.28 -10.43
CA GLN A 570 -14.54 -23.44 -10.34
C GLN A 570 -14.20 -24.34 -9.15
N PRO A 571 -13.19 -25.21 -9.25
CA PRO A 571 -12.60 -25.83 -8.07
C PRO A 571 -12.07 -24.72 -7.16
N GLY A 572 -12.69 -24.53 -5.99
CA GLY A 572 -12.35 -23.46 -5.04
C GLY A 572 -13.33 -22.27 -4.98
N SER A 573 -14.25 -22.12 -5.94
CA SER A 573 -15.43 -21.26 -5.76
C SER A 573 -16.49 -22.04 -4.97
N SER A 574 -16.24 -22.31 -3.69
CA SER A 574 -17.19 -23.00 -2.80
C SER A 574 -18.42 -22.16 -2.46
N TRP A 575 -18.48 -20.93 -2.97
CA TRP A 575 -19.47 -19.92 -2.66
C TRP A 575 -20.50 -19.93 -3.78
N GLY A 576 -21.74 -20.34 -3.48
CA GLY A 576 -22.81 -20.57 -4.46
C GLY A 576 -23.15 -19.35 -5.34
N ALA A 577 -24.16 -19.49 -6.20
CA ALA A 577 -24.53 -18.41 -7.12
C ALA A 577 -25.01 -17.15 -6.35
N PRO A 578 -24.29 -16.02 -6.41
CA PRO A 578 -24.70 -14.76 -5.79
C PRO A 578 -25.82 -14.08 -6.59
N PRO A 579 -26.45 -13.02 -6.05
CA PRO A 579 -27.28 -12.12 -6.83
C PRO A 579 -26.49 -11.47 -7.98
N ALA A 580 -27.19 -11.14 -9.08
CA ALA A 580 -26.58 -10.44 -10.21
C ALA A 580 -26.00 -9.08 -9.77
N ASP A 581 -24.90 -8.66 -10.39
CA ASP A 581 -24.32 -7.32 -10.18
C ASP A 581 -25.44 -6.26 -10.35
N PRO A 582 -25.70 -5.41 -9.35
CA PRO A 582 -26.76 -4.40 -9.45
C PRO A 582 -26.53 -3.39 -10.59
N ALA A 583 -25.28 -3.27 -11.07
CA ALA A 583 -24.92 -2.47 -12.24
C ALA A 583 -24.93 -3.27 -13.56
N ALA A 584 -25.38 -4.53 -13.54
CA ALA A 584 -25.34 -5.39 -14.71
C ALA A 584 -26.18 -4.86 -15.88
N ARG A 585 -25.69 -5.07 -17.10
CA ARG A 585 -26.29 -4.54 -18.34
C ARG A 585 -27.09 -5.57 -19.15
N SER A 586 -28.17 -5.13 -19.80
CA SER A 586 -28.96 -5.98 -20.71
C SER A 586 -28.28 -6.25 -22.07
N GLY A 587 -27.35 -5.39 -22.49
CA GLY A 587 -26.66 -5.43 -23.80
C GLY A 587 -25.21 -5.92 -23.71
N GLY A 588 -24.95 -7.00 -22.97
CA GLY A 588 -23.59 -7.53 -22.77
C GLY A 588 -22.73 -6.71 -21.80
N PRO A 589 -21.57 -7.25 -21.39
CA PRO A 589 -20.68 -6.60 -20.41
C PRO A 589 -19.86 -5.47 -21.01
N ALA A 590 -19.30 -4.60 -20.18
CA ALA A 590 -18.25 -3.69 -20.63
C ALA A 590 -16.87 -4.39 -20.56
N VAL A 591 -16.03 -4.20 -21.58
CA VAL A 591 -14.72 -4.86 -21.71
C VAL A 591 -13.59 -3.85 -21.88
N LEU A 592 -12.42 -4.17 -21.32
CA LEU A 592 -11.20 -3.37 -21.45
C LEU A 592 -10.45 -3.74 -22.74
N GLY A 593 -9.87 -2.76 -23.42
CA GLY A 593 -8.93 -2.94 -24.52
C GLY A 593 -7.75 -1.97 -24.43
N PHE A 594 -6.64 -2.30 -25.08
CA PHE A 594 -5.45 -1.46 -25.12
C PHE A 594 -5.28 -0.85 -26.50
N LEU A 595 -4.97 0.44 -26.55
CA LEU A 595 -4.56 1.13 -27.78
C LEU A 595 -3.04 1.12 -27.88
N ARG A 596 -2.53 0.93 -29.09
CA ARG A 596 -1.09 1.09 -29.34
C ARG A 596 -0.75 2.58 -29.27
N SER A 597 0.04 2.93 -28.27
CA SER A 597 0.43 4.31 -27.92
C SER A 597 1.92 4.31 -27.51
N GLY A 598 2.33 5.08 -26.50
CA GLY A 598 3.72 5.23 -26.08
C GLY A 598 4.33 4.07 -25.28
N PHE A 599 3.59 3.01 -24.98
CA PHE A 599 4.09 1.85 -24.23
C PHE A 599 4.48 0.70 -25.18
N GLY A 600 5.68 0.15 -25.01
CA GLY A 600 6.24 -0.93 -25.85
C GLY A 600 6.72 -2.14 -25.05
N GLY A 601 6.12 -2.39 -23.88
CA GLY A 601 6.38 -3.59 -23.08
C GLY A 601 5.24 -4.60 -23.17
N GLN A 602 5.30 -5.65 -22.37
CA GLN A 602 4.26 -6.65 -22.29
C GLN A 602 3.00 -6.10 -21.59
N LEU A 603 1.82 -6.40 -22.14
CA LEU A 603 0.52 -5.99 -21.60
C LEU A 603 -0.25 -7.19 -21.03
N PRO A 604 -1.14 -6.95 -20.04
CA PRO A 604 -2.09 -7.96 -19.59
C PRO A 604 -3.04 -8.39 -20.72
N GLN A 605 -3.62 -9.59 -20.61
CA GLN A 605 -4.69 -10.06 -21.50
C GLN A 605 -5.88 -10.62 -20.70
N PRO A 606 -7.11 -10.63 -21.23
CA PRO A 606 -8.23 -11.22 -20.52
C PRO A 606 -8.02 -12.71 -20.20
N PHE A 607 -8.44 -13.16 -19.01
CA PHE A 607 -8.47 -14.60 -18.68
C PHE A 607 -9.39 -15.37 -19.65
N ASP A 608 -9.16 -16.69 -19.79
CA ASP A 608 -10.00 -17.58 -20.60
C ASP A 608 -11.38 -17.85 -19.97
N VAL A 609 -12.34 -16.95 -20.19
CA VAL A 609 -13.67 -17.02 -19.57
C VAL A 609 -14.49 -18.23 -20.06
N LEU A 610 -14.20 -18.74 -21.26
CA LEU A 610 -14.98 -19.79 -21.93
C LEU A 610 -14.37 -21.21 -21.80
N GLY A 611 -13.08 -21.31 -21.52
CA GLY A 611 -12.39 -22.58 -21.28
C GLY A 611 -11.99 -22.77 -19.81
N ASN A 612 -10.69 -22.98 -19.59
CA ASN A 612 -10.14 -23.43 -18.31
C ASN A 612 -9.77 -22.28 -17.35
N ARG A 613 -10.18 -21.05 -17.68
CA ARG A 613 -10.03 -19.84 -16.85
C ARG A 613 -8.60 -19.61 -16.38
N THR A 614 -8.34 -19.85 -15.11
CA THR A 614 -7.04 -19.64 -14.45
C THR A 614 -6.01 -20.72 -14.79
N SER A 615 -6.46 -21.90 -15.25
CA SER A 615 -5.60 -23.03 -15.61
C SER A 615 -5.32 -23.13 -17.11
N ALA A 616 -5.86 -22.20 -17.91
CA ALA A 616 -5.54 -22.11 -19.32
C ALA A 616 -4.20 -21.42 -19.53
N THR A 617 -3.31 -22.04 -20.29
CA THR A 617 -2.14 -21.36 -20.85
C THR A 617 -2.61 -20.52 -22.04
N LEU A 618 -2.53 -19.20 -21.89
CA LEU A 618 -2.81 -18.28 -22.98
C LEU A 618 -1.52 -18.03 -23.79
N PRO A 619 -1.60 -17.98 -25.13
CA PRO A 619 -0.43 -17.77 -25.98
C PRO A 619 0.19 -16.37 -25.85
N ASN A 620 1.37 -16.26 -26.43
CA ASN A 620 2.15 -15.05 -26.69
C ASN A 620 2.78 -14.37 -25.48
N PHE A 621 2.50 -14.79 -24.24
CA PHE A 621 3.30 -14.35 -23.09
C PHE A 621 4.77 -14.76 -23.27
N ASN A 622 5.65 -13.85 -22.88
CA ASN A 622 7.10 -14.01 -22.90
C ASN A 622 7.73 -13.59 -21.56
N ASP A 623 8.93 -14.07 -21.25
CA ASP A 623 9.65 -13.87 -19.99
C ASP A 623 10.73 -12.78 -20.06
N VAL A 624 10.66 -11.91 -21.08
CA VAL A 624 11.61 -10.82 -21.34
C VAL A 624 10.91 -9.45 -21.47
N ASN A 625 9.63 -9.37 -21.08
CA ASN A 625 8.82 -8.15 -21.14
C ASN A 625 8.75 -7.50 -22.55
N ALA A 626 8.81 -8.31 -23.61
CA ALA A 626 8.72 -7.83 -24.99
C ALA A 626 7.28 -7.44 -25.38
N GLU A 627 7.15 -6.43 -26.25
CA GLU A 627 5.88 -5.96 -26.81
C GLU A 627 5.14 -7.08 -27.55
N GLU A 628 3.84 -7.20 -27.30
CA GLU A 628 2.96 -8.19 -27.89
C GLU A 628 1.87 -7.49 -28.73
N ALA A 629 2.04 -7.46 -30.05
CA ALA A 629 1.15 -6.70 -30.93
C ALA A 629 -0.31 -7.21 -30.95
N ASP A 630 -0.55 -8.46 -30.55
CA ASP A 630 -1.89 -9.05 -30.44
C ASP A 630 -2.70 -8.54 -29.24
N ARG A 631 -2.08 -7.75 -28.35
CA ARG A 631 -2.75 -7.12 -27.19
C ARG A 631 -3.57 -5.90 -27.56
N TYR A 632 -3.29 -5.30 -28.71
CA TYR A 632 -3.92 -4.04 -29.11
C TYR A 632 -5.24 -4.26 -29.84
N VAL A 633 -6.17 -3.34 -29.62
CA VAL A 633 -7.41 -3.23 -30.39
C VAL A 633 -7.35 -2.01 -31.31
N PRO A 634 -7.99 -2.07 -32.49
CA PRO A 634 -8.11 -0.90 -33.36
C PRO A 634 -9.01 0.16 -32.70
N GLU A 635 -8.70 1.44 -32.94
CA GLU A 635 -9.44 2.58 -32.40
C GLU A 635 -10.94 2.51 -32.74
N GLU A 636 -11.27 1.98 -33.91
CA GLU A 636 -12.64 1.79 -34.42
C GLU A 636 -13.46 0.85 -33.54
N ALA A 637 -12.82 -0.06 -32.79
CA ALA A 637 -13.50 -0.98 -31.90
C ALA A 637 -13.89 -0.33 -30.56
N CYS A 638 -13.35 0.85 -30.22
CA CYS A 638 -13.53 1.49 -28.91
C CYS A 638 -14.81 2.33 -28.86
N ASP A 639 -15.52 2.31 -27.74
CA ASP A 639 -16.70 3.15 -27.48
C ASP A 639 -16.37 4.33 -26.54
N VAL A 640 -15.43 4.08 -25.63
CA VAL A 640 -14.86 5.05 -24.70
C VAL A 640 -13.33 4.92 -24.76
N ILE A 641 -12.61 6.03 -24.77
CA ILE A 641 -11.15 6.06 -24.66
C ILE A 641 -10.75 6.81 -23.40
N VAL A 642 -9.81 6.27 -22.64
CA VAL A 642 -9.18 6.92 -21.49
C VAL A 642 -7.70 7.09 -21.78
N ASP A 643 -7.22 8.34 -21.79
CA ASP A 643 -5.83 8.64 -22.13
C ASP A 643 -5.35 9.98 -21.54
N LEU A 644 -4.04 10.21 -21.54
CA LEU A 644 -3.39 11.42 -21.07
C LEU A 644 -2.91 12.28 -22.25
N ALA A 645 -3.50 13.46 -22.39
CA ALA A 645 -3.05 14.48 -23.31
C ALA A 645 -1.99 15.37 -22.66
N LEU A 646 -0.76 15.32 -23.18
CA LEU A 646 0.32 16.21 -22.81
C LEU A 646 0.43 17.38 -23.81
N PRO A 647 0.94 18.56 -23.41
CA PRO A 647 1.09 19.70 -24.30
C PRO A 647 1.98 19.42 -25.54
N GLU A 648 1.54 19.89 -26.72
CA GLU A 648 2.11 19.56 -28.04
C GLU A 648 3.59 19.90 -28.23
N ALA A 649 4.05 21.03 -27.67
CA ALA A 649 5.46 21.46 -27.77
C ALA A 649 6.45 20.44 -27.17
N HIS A 650 5.98 19.53 -26.30
CA HIS A 650 6.80 18.52 -25.63
C HIS A 650 6.54 17.10 -26.15
N ALA A 651 5.35 16.82 -26.71
CA ALA A 651 5.10 15.58 -27.45
C ALA A 651 6.11 15.44 -28.61
N ALA A 652 6.38 16.54 -29.31
CA ALA A 652 7.40 16.63 -30.36
C ALA A 652 8.85 16.43 -29.86
N ALA A 653 9.17 16.81 -28.61
CA ALA A 653 10.52 16.66 -28.05
C ALA A 653 10.88 15.19 -27.70
N GLY A 654 9.86 14.33 -27.54
CA GLY A 654 10.01 12.89 -27.40
C GLY A 654 9.77 12.10 -28.69
N GLY A 655 9.59 12.76 -29.84
CA GLY A 655 9.30 12.11 -31.13
C GLY A 655 7.87 11.55 -31.27
N HIS A 656 6.97 11.83 -30.34
CA HIS A 656 5.59 11.33 -30.36
C HIS A 656 4.62 12.43 -30.83
N THR A 657 3.94 12.22 -31.95
CA THR A 657 2.81 13.07 -32.34
C THR A 657 1.65 12.91 -31.37
N ALA A 658 0.79 13.93 -31.25
CA ALA A 658 -0.45 13.80 -30.48
C ALA A 658 -1.26 12.60 -30.99
N GLU A 659 -1.82 11.81 -30.08
CA GLU A 659 -2.59 10.61 -30.43
C GLU A 659 -3.77 10.98 -31.35
N PRO A 660 -4.06 10.20 -32.41
CA PRO A 660 -5.07 10.55 -33.40
C PRO A 660 -6.46 10.85 -32.80
N TRP A 661 -6.89 10.07 -31.80
CA TRP A 661 -8.17 10.26 -31.10
C TRP A 661 -8.21 11.53 -30.25
N ILE A 662 -7.07 11.94 -29.66
CA ILE A 662 -6.97 13.20 -28.91
C ILE A 662 -7.03 14.38 -29.87
N ALA A 663 -6.31 14.29 -30.99
CA ALA A 663 -6.32 15.32 -32.03
C ALA A 663 -7.73 15.48 -32.64
N ASP A 664 -8.42 14.37 -32.94
CA ASP A 664 -9.79 14.35 -33.43
C ASP A 664 -10.79 14.98 -32.43
N ALA A 665 -10.71 14.58 -31.15
CA ALA A 665 -11.57 15.14 -30.11
C ALA A 665 -11.36 16.65 -29.91
N ARG A 666 -10.11 17.13 -30.03
CA ARG A 666 -9.76 18.56 -29.91
C ARG A 666 -10.14 19.36 -31.15
N ALA A 667 -9.97 18.80 -32.34
CA ALA A 667 -10.37 19.44 -33.60
C ALA A 667 -11.89 19.68 -33.63
N GLY A 668 -12.67 18.73 -33.09
CA GLY A 668 -14.10 18.89 -32.92
C GLY A 668 -14.86 18.99 -34.25
N GLY A 669 -16.04 19.62 -34.22
CA GLY A 669 -16.91 19.74 -35.38
C GLY A 669 -17.76 18.49 -35.67
N ALA A 670 -18.46 18.53 -36.81
CA ALA A 670 -19.41 17.48 -37.22
C ALA A 670 -18.74 16.20 -37.74
N GLN A 671 -17.49 16.30 -38.20
CA GLN A 671 -16.73 15.16 -38.73
C GLN A 671 -15.87 14.44 -37.68
N ALA A 672 -15.65 15.05 -36.52
CA ALA A 672 -14.90 14.39 -35.45
C ALA A 672 -15.63 13.13 -34.96
N ARG A 673 -14.87 12.05 -34.75
CA ARG A 673 -15.37 10.77 -34.25
C ARG A 673 -15.52 10.78 -32.72
N TRP A 674 -14.73 11.59 -32.03
CA TRP A 674 -14.67 11.64 -30.57
C TRP A 674 -15.17 12.97 -30.01
N GLU A 675 -15.73 12.89 -28.81
CA GLU A 675 -16.02 14.05 -27.95
C GLU A 675 -15.39 13.85 -26.58
N VAL A 676 -14.94 14.95 -25.96
CA VAL A 676 -14.44 14.93 -24.58
C VAL A 676 -15.65 14.82 -23.65
N ALA A 677 -15.85 13.65 -23.05
CA ALA A 677 -16.91 13.41 -22.07
C ALA A 677 -16.51 13.91 -20.68
N TRP A 678 -15.22 13.84 -20.35
CA TRP A 678 -14.67 14.37 -19.11
C TRP A 678 -13.18 14.69 -19.26
N SER A 679 -12.70 15.68 -18.51
CA SER A 679 -11.27 15.96 -18.38
C SER A 679 -10.89 16.40 -16.96
N SER A 680 -9.66 16.09 -16.56
CA SER A 680 -9.08 16.60 -15.31
C SER A 680 -7.60 16.87 -15.47
N ARG A 681 -7.08 17.80 -14.68
CA ARG A 681 -5.66 18.13 -14.68
C ARG A 681 -4.83 16.98 -14.13
N PHE A 682 -3.70 16.72 -14.77
CA PHE A 682 -2.72 15.75 -14.34
C PHE A 682 -1.34 16.36 -14.43
N ALA A 683 -0.52 16.27 -13.38
CA ALA A 683 0.79 16.92 -13.39
C ALA A 683 1.73 16.25 -14.40
N HIS A 684 2.36 17.07 -15.25
CA HIS A 684 3.35 16.61 -16.21
C HIS A 684 4.70 16.48 -15.52
N ALA A 685 5.19 15.24 -15.39
CA ALA A 685 6.38 14.93 -14.61
C ALA A 685 7.65 15.60 -15.16
N ASP A 686 7.81 15.64 -16.47
CA ASP A 686 9.08 16.05 -17.08
C ASP A 686 9.29 17.56 -17.07
N THR A 687 8.23 18.35 -17.22
CA THR A 687 8.34 19.82 -17.22
C THR A 687 8.12 20.44 -15.85
N THR A 688 7.53 19.70 -14.90
CA THR A 688 7.34 20.23 -13.55
C THR A 688 8.65 20.16 -12.77
N PRO A 689 9.15 21.29 -12.21
CA PRO A 689 10.37 21.27 -11.42
C PRO A 689 10.24 20.32 -10.22
N ARG A 690 11.32 19.58 -9.91
CA ARG A 690 11.31 18.47 -8.94
C ARG A 690 10.66 18.83 -7.61
N ILE A 691 10.97 20.00 -7.03
CA ILE A 691 10.42 20.40 -5.73
C ILE A 691 8.88 20.47 -5.71
N TRP A 692 8.27 20.92 -6.80
CA TRP A 692 6.82 21.06 -6.92
C TRP A 692 6.13 19.75 -7.31
N ARG A 693 6.90 18.73 -7.75
CA ARG A 693 6.42 17.34 -7.88
C ARG A 693 6.44 16.58 -6.56
N LEU A 694 7.40 16.92 -5.70
CA LEU A 694 7.60 16.24 -4.43
C LEU A 694 6.66 16.74 -3.33
N PHE A 695 6.36 18.04 -3.31
CA PHE A 695 5.59 18.70 -2.27
C PHE A 695 4.51 19.63 -2.84
N TRP A 696 3.31 19.52 -2.29
CA TRP A 696 2.21 20.43 -2.57
C TRP A 696 2.15 21.58 -1.56
N VAL A 697 2.27 22.81 -2.06
CA VAL A 697 2.07 24.04 -1.31
C VAL A 697 0.93 24.81 -1.98
N PRO A 698 -0.22 24.98 -1.31
CA PRO A 698 -1.36 25.71 -1.87
C PRO A 698 -0.96 27.08 -2.45
N GLY A 699 -1.46 27.42 -3.64
CA GLY A 699 -1.12 28.65 -4.37
C GLY A 699 0.24 28.62 -5.08
N ALA A 700 1.31 28.22 -4.37
CA ALA A 700 2.66 28.20 -4.93
C ALA A 700 2.90 27.06 -5.92
N SER A 701 2.40 25.85 -5.63
CA SER A 701 2.46 24.70 -6.54
C SER A 701 1.57 24.90 -7.75
N SER A 702 0.35 25.43 -7.59
CA SER A 702 -0.58 25.65 -8.71
C SER A 702 -0.03 26.55 -9.82
N ALA A 703 0.87 27.49 -9.47
CA ALA A 703 1.51 28.39 -10.42
C ALA A 703 2.77 27.81 -11.10
N ARG A 704 3.33 26.71 -10.57
CA ARG A 704 4.63 26.16 -10.99
C ARG A 704 4.58 24.72 -11.46
N VAL A 705 3.47 24.02 -11.22
CA VAL A 705 3.17 22.71 -11.80
C VAL A 705 2.71 22.90 -13.24
N SER A 706 3.34 22.18 -14.15
CA SER A 706 2.86 22.05 -15.52
C SER A 706 1.80 20.96 -15.58
N TRP A 707 0.72 21.22 -16.30
CA TRP A 707 -0.43 20.30 -16.36
C TRP A 707 -0.59 19.72 -17.77
N GLY A 708 -0.82 18.41 -17.82
CA GLY A 708 -1.54 17.75 -18.90
C GLY A 708 -3.01 17.56 -18.54
N GLU A 709 -3.76 16.94 -19.45
CA GLU A 709 -5.18 16.64 -19.28
C GLU A 709 -5.39 15.13 -19.35
N TYR A 710 -5.92 14.54 -18.29
CA TYR A 710 -6.44 13.19 -18.31
C TYR A 710 -7.85 13.23 -18.88
N LEU A 711 -8.10 12.50 -19.97
CA LEU A 711 -9.31 12.60 -20.78
C LEU A 711 -10.09 11.30 -20.74
N VAL A 712 -11.42 11.43 -20.65
CA VAL A 712 -12.37 10.38 -21.03
C VAL A 712 -13.07 10.85 -22.29
N LEU A 713 -12.81 10.16 -23.40
CA LEU A 713 -13.40 10.43 -24.70
C LEU A 713 -14.55 9.46 -24.94
N ARG A 714 -15.62 9.95 -25.55
CA ARG A 714 -16.76 9.16 -25.98
C ARG A 714 -16.92 9.23 -27.49
N ARG A 715 -17.27 8.12 -28.12
CA ARG A 715 -17.58 8.09 -29.56
C ARG A 715 -18.85 8.88 -29.85
N LYS A 716 -18.79 9.81 -30.81
CA LYS A 716 -19.96 10.54 -31.34
C LYS A 716 -20.82 9.61 -32.18
N ARG A 717 -22.13 9.85 -32.17
CA ARG A 717 -23.06 9.13 -33.05
C ARG A 717 -22.82 9.56 -34.50
N SER A 718 -22.67 8.59 -35.39
CA SER A 718 -22.82 8.80 -36.82
C SER A 718 -24.27 9.24 -37.12
N THR A 719 -24.45 10.42 -37.70
CA THR A 719 -25.77 10.91 -38.16
C THR A 719 -26.18 10.31 -39.50
N ALA A 720 -25.38 9.42 -40.10
CA ALA A 720 -25.53 9.02 -41.49
C ALA A 720 -26.65 8.01 -41.78
N VAL A 721 -27.20 7.32 -40.77
CA VAL A 721 -28.19 6.24 -41.00
C VAL A 721 -29.65 6.69 -40.84
N ALA A 722 -29.91 7.90 -40.31
CA ALA A 722 -31.30 8.39 -40.17
C ALA A 722 -31.93 8.89 -41.50
N GLY A 723 -31.16 8.96 -42.59
CA GLY A 723 -31.61 9.53 -43.88
C GLY A 723 -32.09 8.54 -44.94
N ALA A 724 -31.93 7.23 -44.74
CA ALA A 724 -32.22 6.24 -45.77
C ALA A 724 -33.25 5.20 -45.28
N GLY A 725 -34.50 5.62 -45.08
CA GLY A 725 -35.55 4.64 -44.79
C GLY A 725 -36.86 5.14 -44.20
N GLN A 726 -37.32 6.37 -44.47
CA GLN A 726 -38.73 6.73 -44.23
C GLN A 726 -39.24 7.67 -45.32
N SER A 727 -39.51 7.13 -46.51
CA SER A 727 -40.53 7.69 -47.38
C SER A 727 -41.90 7.19 -46.89
N GLY A 728 -42.70 8.11 -46.33
CA GLY A 728 -44.14 7.92 -46.17
C GLY A 728 -44.61 7.60 -44.75
N GLN A 729 -44.85 8.65 -43.95
CA GLN A 729 -46.18 8.99 -43.42
C GLN A 729 -46.03 10.19 -42.48
N ALA A 730 -46.71 11.28 -42.85
CA ALA A 730 -46.89 12.43 -41.99
C ALA A 730 -47.78 12.05 -40.79
N ALA A 731 -47.30 12.29 -39.57
CA ALA A 731 -48.13 12.47 -38.39
C ALA A 731 -47.46 13.51 -37.50
N GLY A 732 -48.14 14.65 -37.33
CA GLY A 732 -47.68 15.75 -36.48
C GLY A 732 -47.68 15.36 -35.00
N GLY A 733 -46.59 15.69 -34.32
CA GLY A 733 -46.44 15.60 -32.88
C GLY A 733 -45.18 16.32 -32.45
N ALA A 734 -45.33 17.54 -31.93
CA ALA A 734 -44.23 18.32 -31.38
C ALA A 734 -43.65 17.61 -30.14
N GLY A 735 -42.50 16.95 -30.31
CA GLY A 735 -41.71 16.35 -29.23
C GLY A 735 -40.59 17.29 -28.79
N GLN A 736 -40.68 17.79 -27.56
CA GLN A 736 -39.70 18.66 -26.92
C GLN A 736 -38.31 18.03 -26.85
N ALA A 737 -37.28 18.84 -27.14
CA ALA A 737 -35.88 18.51 -26.88
C ALA A 737 -35.64 18.22 -25.38
N PRO A 738 -34.74 17.29 -25.02
CA PRO A 738 -34.42 17.04 -23.62
C PRO A 738 -33.74 18.28 -23.02
N SER A 739 -34.26 18.74 -21.89
CA SER A 739 -33.80 19.96 -21.23
C SER A 739 -32.44 19.75 -20.53
N ARG A 740 -31.65 20.83 -20.47
CA ARG A 740 -30.35 20.95 -19.76
C ARG A 740 -30.34 20.42 -18.31
N ALA A 741 -31.50 20.15 -17.70
CA ALA A 741 -31.62 19.61 -16.36
C ALA A 741 -31.14 18.15 -16.24
N GLY A 742 -31.28 17.34 -17.30
CA GLY A 742 -30.88 15.92 -17.27
C GLY A 742 -29.36 15.71 -17.26
N ALA A 743 -28.59 16.62 -17.86
CA ALA A 743 -27.12 16.57 -17.83
C ALA A 743 -26.56 16.94 -16.45
N ARG A 744 -27.20 17.89 -15.76
CA ARG A 744 -26.78 18.36 -14.43
C ARG A 744 -27.00 17.30 -13.33
N ALA A 745 -28.06 16.48 -13.47
CA ALA A 745 -28.34 15.39 -12.52
C ALA A 745 -27.37 14.20 -12.65
N VAL A 746 -26.68 14.05 -13.79
CA VAL A 746 -25.60 13.06 -13.97
C VAL A 746 -24.28 13.59 -13.40
N GLU A 747 -24.09 14.91 -13.43
CA GLU A 747 -22.91 15.61 -12.89
C GLU A 747 -22.94 15.61 -11.34
N GLU A 748 -24.08 15.94 -10.72
CA GLU A 748 -24.23 15.89 -9.24
C GLU A 748 -24.06 14.48 -8.67
N ARG A 749 -24.55 13.45 -9.38
CA ARG A 749 -24.45 12.05 -8.90
C ARG A 749 -23.05 11.44 -9.05
N ALA A 750 -22.17 12.09 -9.81
CA ALA A 750 -20.76 11.70 -9.96
C ALA A 750 -19.83 12.44 -8.97
N GLU A 751 -20.28 13.54 -8.37
CA GLU A 751 -19.57 14.21 -7.27
C GLU A 751 -19.92 13.61 -5.89
N ASP A 752 -21.09 12.98 -5.76
CA ASP A 752 -21.55 12.30 -4.53
C ASP A 752 -21.03 10.85 -4.36
N LEU A 753 -20.38 10.27 -5.38
CA LEU A 753 -19.74 8.94 -5.37
C LEU A 753 -18.22 9.06 -5.33
#